data_AF-A0A914I8A8-F1
#
_entry.id   AF-A0A914I8A8-F1
#
_cell.length_a   1.000
_cell.length_b   1.000
_cell.length_c   1.000
_cell.angle_alpha   90.00
_cell.angle_beta   90.00
_cell.angle_gamma   90.00
#
_symmetry.space_group_name_H-M   'P 1'
#
loop_
_entity.id
_entity.type
_entity.pdbx_description
1 polymer ?
#
loop_
_entity_poly.entity_id
_entity_poly.type
_entity_poly.pdbx_seq_one_letter_code
_entity_poly.pdbx_strand_id
1 'polypeptide(L)'
;MDAHQQNGVEDSAVSQIASMFQRPSQLEKIDELLKKAERKKAMLRTGVQSQLEGIRLAISHLQVVGEEVKHIDKSMQEIFARLQSIPSARIKLKELSKANSQHSQYAIAMDNIKHICNLADTNEKTHDFILDGKLLLAHKNVMELENARDDLMFEVHKLNSERREYDKNLLKTYFSDVDKLVDALGKQIWYICSRALEAVQGNDSALQQLVSALRIIEREERIDTYYLDQRLMSNNFMPPGRPRQWRQRLFEVLLKNVHDRLEGNQLEDKAINRQWLARYLEACRRRVVDDLRLVKTSLSACFPPEYNIYDRYIKYYHDSISLHKLASDALEKNELVQLLSWIQSYTGEQMLGHPKLGIQAQALLQEFPLLPKSTTNHLHDRFIEMTRRDMHEWLDKTLMQEKDDWYKQVPPETDSNKFYYTQLPSILFGMVEDTVSLSKEISQEIVPRAIDVAVDEFIIFSGKYKEAATAYKGKHFEDRSHFQSYTSTKIAIANNLDICVESTDKLEKHIRLTMESGALDGASSPEPSGGVSSARSIGFSVINRQELIGKMEQLKKKWQFGIQFAVTALIEEVVEDVQKHMEQLLTRTWLLGSADLDTICITLADYYRDYRHLRVGTRFTLLNELLFKLISEFIIGLETRRLTFSKYEERHLAAERIKADAKRVEQQFATFFEDPDYPMPTISAVLLAVAEVLDLRDKTLLSLEVSTMMRKFPDIPAEFLTALLQIREDIGRSEAKNIAEEALNNTRYHSRGDPQVRRLFQLCKSGAGGGARRALPALESTSILASVAPQTNSQTIPFIPPLCSLD
;
A
#
# COMPACT_ATOMS: atom_id res chain seq x y z
N MET A 1 -43.64 -35.13 56.66
CA MET A 1 -43.23 -33.86 57.29
C MET A 1 -44.15 -33.67 58.49
N ASP A 2 -43.95 -34.47 59.54
CA ASP A 2 -43.02 -34.26 60.67
C ASP A 2 -43.41 -33.03 61.51
N ALA A 3 -43.97 -33.31 62.70
CA ALA A 3 -44.51 -32.33 63.64
C ALA A 3 -43.51 -31.24 64.07
N HIS A 4 -42.20 -31.47 63.89
CA HIS A 4 -41.18 -30.44 64.13
C HIS A 4 -41.14 -29.33 63.07
N GLN A 5 -41.54 -29.62 61.83
CA GLN A 5 -41.59 -28.60 60.77
C GLN A 5 -42.83 -27.70 60.87
N GLN A 6 -43.94 -28.23 61.40
CA GLN A 6 -45.14 -27.44 61.69
C GLN A 6 -44.87 -26.39 62.78
N ASN A 7 -44.22 -26.79 63.88
CA ASN A 7 -43.87 -25.83 64.94
C ASN A 7 -42.89 -24.75 64.45
N GLY A 8 -41.90 -25.10 63.62
CA GLY A 8 -40.95 -24.12 63.08
C GLY A 8 -41.56 -23.10 62.10
N VAL A 9 -42.58 -23.52 61.34
CA VAL A 9 -43.34 -22.63 60.44
C VAL A 9 -44.29 -21.73 61.24
N GLU A 10 -44.90 -22.23 62.31
CA GLU A 10 -45.72 -21.43 63.23
C GLU A 10 -44.86 -20.40 63.98
N ASP A 11 -43.72 -20.78 64.53
CA ASP A 11 -42.81 -19.86 65.22
C ASP A 11 -42.25 -18.77 64.29
N SER A 12 -41.94 -19.14 63.03
CA SER A 12 -41.50 -18.17 62.02
C SER A 12 -42.63 -17.21 61.60
N ALA A 13 -43.86 -17.71 61.46
CA ALA A 13 -45.03 -16.90 61.16
C ALA A 13 -45.36 -15.93 62.32
N VAL A 14 -45.26 -16.40 63.56
CA VAL A 14 -45.43 -15.57 64.77
C VAL A 14 -44.34 -14.50 64.84
N SER A 15 -43.07 -14.84 64.57
CA SER A 15 -41.97 -13.87 64.52
C SER A 15 -42.17 -12.81 63.42
N GLN A 16 -42.63 -13.21 62.23
CA GLN A 16 -42.99 -12.29 61.15
C GLN A 16 -44.15 -11.37 61.54
N ILE A 17 -45.22 -11.90 62.13
CA ILE A 17 -46.36 -11.10 62.60
C ILE A 17 -45.92 -10.13 63.71
N ALA A 18 -45.10 -10.58 64.66
CA ALA A 18 -44.56 -9.74 65.72
C ALA A 18 -43.67 -8.60 65.19
N SER A 19 -42.90 -8.85 64.13
CA SER A 19 -42.08 -7.82 63.47
C SER A 19 -42.91 -6.75 62.74
N MET A 20 -44.13 -7.08 62.29
CA MET A 20 -45.00 -6.16 61.54
C MET A 20 -45.78 -5.20 62.45
N PHE A 21 -45.91 -5.49 63.75
CA PHE A 21 -46.72 -4.71 64.70
C PHE A 21 -45.92 -4.27 65.93
N GLN A 22 -44.93 -3.40 65.74
CA GLN A 22 -44.07 -2.88 66.82
C GLN A 22 -44.56 -1.57 67.45
N ARG A 23 -45.48 -0.84 66.80
CA ARG A 23 -46.03 0.43 67.30
C ARG A 23 -47.57 0.45 67.22
N PRO A 24 -48.26 1.15 68.15
CA PRO A 24 -49.73 1.21 68.18
C PRO A 24 -50.37 1.72 66.88
N SER A 25 -49.71 2.64 66.16
CA SER A 25 -50.19 3.18 64.88
C SER A 25 -50.15 2.19 63.71
N GLN A 26 -49.55 1.01 63.88
CA GLN A 26 -49.46 -0.02 62.83
C GLN A 26 -50.66 -0.98 62.84
N LEU A 27 -51.48 -0.98 63.91
CA LEU A 27 -52.71 -1.79 63.99
C LEU A 27 -53.80 -1.32 63.00
N GLU A 28 -53.78 -0.07 62.55
CA GLU A 28 -54.72 0.44 61.54
C GLU A 28 -54.58 -0.28 60.18
N LYS A 29 -53.43 -0.93 59.92
CA LYS A 29 -53.17 -1.68 58.67
C LYS A 29 -53.52 -3.18 58.73
N ILE A 30 -54.07 -3.66 59.84
CA ILE A 30 -54.43 -5.09 60.03
C ILE A 30 -55.45 -5.56 58.99
N ASP A 31 -56.48 -4.75 58.72
CA ASP A 31 -57.54 -5.12 57.76
C ASP A 31 -57.01 -5.26 56.33
N GLU A 32 -56.03 -4.45 55.93
CA GLU A 32 -55.37 -4.59 54.63
C GLU A 32 -54.51 -5.86 54.55
N LEU A 33 -53.78 -6.18 55.62
CA LEU A 33 -52.94 -7.38 55.68
C LEU A 33 -53.75 -8.67 55.74
N LEU A 34 -54.86 -8.70 56.50
CA LEU A 34 -55.81 -9.82 56.51
C LEU A 34 -56.45 -10.02 55.14
N LYS A 35 -56.92 -8.95 54.48
CA LYS A 35 -57.42 -9.04 53.10
C LYS A 35 -56.36 -9.56 52.13
N LYS A 36 -55.08 -9.18 52.30
CA LYS A 36 -53.99 -9.65 51.44
C LYS A 36 -53.65 -11.13 51.70
N ALA A 37 -53.73 -11.60 52.95
CA ALA A 37 -53.56 -13.00 53.31
C ALA A 37 -54.73 -13.88 52.82
N GLU A 38 -55.97 -13.43 52.98
CA GLU A 38 -57.15 -14.11 52.44
C GLU A 38 -57.11 -14.20 50.91
N ARG A 39 -56.69 -13.12 50.22
CA ARG A 39 -56.47 -13.14 48.77
C ARG A 39 -55.40 -14.18 48.38
N LYS A 40 -54.28 -14.27 49.11
CA LYS A 40 -53.25 -15.30 48.84
C LYS A 40 -53.77 -16.72 49.11
N LYS A 41 -54.55 -16.94 50.17
CA LYS A 41 -55.15 -18.25 50.48
C LYS A 41 -56.18 -18.66 49.42
N ALA A 42 -57.03 -17.73 48.99
CA ALA A 42 -57.98 -17.96 47.90
C ALA A 42 -57.24 -18.27 46.59
N MET A 43 -56.21 -17.51 46.25
CA MET A 43 -55.40 -17.71 45.04
C MET A 43 -54.66 -19.06 45.04
N LEU A 44 -54.13 -19.51 46.18
CA LEU A 44 -53.55 -20.85 46.33
C LEU A 44 -54.61 -21.95 46.22
N ARG A 45 -55.79 -21.78 46.81
CA ARG A 45 -56.89 -22.75 46.71
C ARG A 45 -57.39 -22.89 45.27
N THR A 46 -57.59 -21.77 44.57
CA THR A 46 -57.94 -21.76 43.15
C THR A 46 -56.83 -22.35 42.29
N GLY A 47 -55.55 -22.07 42.61
CA GLY A 47 -54.40 -22.64 41.91
C GLY A 47 -54.30 -24.16 42.08
N VAL A 48 -54.43 -24.67 43.30
CA VAL A 48 -54.41 -26.13 43.59
C VAL A 48 -55.62 -26.82 42.97
N GLN A 49 -56.81 -26.21 43.03
CA GLN A 49 -58.01 -26.77 42.43
C GLN A 49 -57.91 -26.81 40.90
N SER A 50 -57.36 -25.77 40.28
CA SER A 50 -57.06 -25.75 38.84
C SER A 50 -56.06 -26.85 38.44
N GLN A 51 -55.00 -27.05 39.22
CA GLN A 51 -54.03 -28.13 38.98
C GLN A 51 -54.64 -29.52 39.14
N LEU A 52 -55.48 -29.74 40.16
CA LEU A 52 -56.17 -31.01 40.36
C LEU A 52 -57.20 -31.29 39.26
N GLU A 53 -57.95 -30.28 38.83
CA GLU A 53 -58.89 -30.40 37.69
C GLU A 53 -58.11 -30.70 36.40
N GLY A 54 -56.96 -30.05 36.20
CA GLY A 54 -56.06 -30.29 35.07
C GLY A 54 -55.50 -31.72 35.06
N ILE A 55 -55.06 -32.24 36.20
CA ILE A 55 -54.57 -33.63 36.32
C ILE A 55 -55.71 -34.62 36.10
N ARG A 56 -56.89 -34.36 36.64
CA ARG A 56 -58.07 -35.23 36.48
C ARG A 56 -58.53 -35.28 35.01
N LEU A 57 -58.57 -34.12 34.34
CA LEU A 57 -58.82 -34.03 32.90
C LEU A 57 -57.74 -34.76 32.10
N ALA A 58 -56.46 -34.61 32.45
CA ALA A 58 -55.36 -35.31 31.78
C ALA A 58 -55.48 -36.83 31.89
N ILE A 59 -55.83 -37.36 33.08
CA ILE A 59 -56.06 -38.80 33.27
C ILE A 59 -57.28 -39.27 32.49
N SER A 60 -58.38 -38.52 32.53
CA SER A 60 -59.58 -38.83 31.74
C SER A 60 -59.27 -38.87 30.24
N HIS A 61 -58.52 -37.89 29.73
CA HIS A 61 -58.10 -37.86 28.33
C HIS A 61 -57.19 -39.05 27.99
N LEU A 62 -56.24 -39.41 28.86
CA LEU A 62 -55.37 -40.55 28.63
C LEU A 62 -56.13 -41.88 28.57
N GLN A 63 -57.17 -42.05 29.39
CA GLN A 63 -58.02 -43.24 29.34
C GLN A 63 -58.82 -43.29 28.03
N VAL A 64 -59.45 -42.18 27.63
CA VAL A 64 -60.18 -42.07 26.36
C VAL A 64 -59.25 -42.33 25.16
N VAL A 65 -58.06 -41.73 25.13
CA VAL A 65 -57.07 -41.96 24.07
C VAL A 65 -56.66 -43.44 24.03
N GLY A 66 -56.49 -44.09 25.19
CA GLY A 66 -56.19 -45.52 25.26
C GLY A 66 -57.29 -46.41 24.65
N GLU A 67 -58.55 -46.04 24.82
CA GLU A 67 -59.69 -46.72 24.20
C GLU A 67 -59.79 -46.42 22.70
N GLU A 68 -59.61 -45.17 22.30
CA GLU A 68 -59.61 -44.74 20.89
C GLU A 68 -58.50 -45.43 20.09
N VAL A 69 -57.28 -45.54 20.65
CA VAL A 69 -56.18 -46.25 19.98
C VAL A 69 -56.52 -47.72 19.74
N LYS A 70 -57.15 -48.39 20.71
CA LYS A 70 -57.61 -49.78 20.53
C LYS A 70 -58.71 -49.87 19.47
N HIS A 71 -59.61 -48.89 19.43
CA HIS A 71 -60.64 -48.82 18.41
C HIS A 71 -60.06 -48.60 17.01
N ILE A 72 -59.06 -47.72 16.88
CA ILE A 72 -58.34 -47.47 15.61
C ILE A 72 -57.61 -48.73 15.17
N ASP A 73 -56.91 -49.43 16.05
CA ASP A 73 -56.21 -50.68 15.72
C ASP A 73 -57.19 -51.75 15.21
N LYS A 74 -58.31 -51.93 15.91
CA LYS A 74 -59.37 -52.85 15.46
C LYS A 74 -59.94 -52.44 14.10
N SER A 75 -60.21 -51.14 13.91
CA SER A 75 -60.71 -50.61 12.64
C SER A 75 -59.70 -50.82 11.50
N MET A 76 -58.40 -50.61 11.76
CA MET A 76 -57.34 -50.89 10.80
C MET A 76 -57.29 -52.37 10.43
N GLN A 77 -57.36 -53.28 11.41
CA GLN A 77 -57.38 -54.72 11.14
C GLN A 77 -58.60 -55.13 10.31
N GLU A 78 -59.78 -54.59 10.59
CA GLU A 78 -60.99 -54.81 9.80
C GLU A 78 -60.84 -54.28 8.36
N ILE A 79 -60.24 -53.10 8.18
CA ILE A 79 -59.92 -52.55 6.85
C ILE A 79 -58.95 -53.48 6.12
N PHE A 80 -57.86 -53.90 6.74
CA PHE A 80 -56.89 -54.82 6.15
C PHE A 80 -57.53 -56.13 5.70
N ALA A 81 -58.39 -56.72 6.54
CA ALA A 81 -59.12 -57.94 6.20
C ALA A 81 -60.03 -57.75 4.98
N ARG A 82 -60.73 -56.61 4.87
CA ARG A 82 -61.55 -56.29 3.69
C ARG A 82 -60.70 -56.07 2.43
N LEU A 83 -59.56 -55.38 2.56
CA LEU A 83 -58.65 -55.10 1.46
C LEU A 83 -58.01 -56.38 0.87
N GLN A 84 -57.82 -57.44 1.66
CA GLN A 84 -57.30 -58.73 1.18
C GLN A 84 -58.17 -59.36 0.07
N SER A 85 -59.45 -59.00 -0.03
CA SER A 85 -60.34 -59.50 -1.09
C SER A 85 -60.15 -58.79 -2.45
N ILE A 86 -59.54 -57.59 -2.48
CA ILE A 86 -59.38 -56.75 -3.68
C ILE A 86 -58.56 -57.42 -4.80
N PRO A 87 -57.43 -58.12 -4.53
CA PRO A 87 -56.67 -58.79 -5.59
C PRO A 87 -57.52 -59.80 -6.38
N SER A 88 -58.42 -60.52 -5.70
CA SER A 88 -59.33 -61.48 -6.35
C SER A 88 -60.40 -60.76 -7.19
N ALA A 89 -60.91 -59.61 -6.72
CA ALA A 89 -61.84 -58.77 -7.47
C ALA A 89 -61.19 -58.16 -8.72
N ARG A 90 -59.91 -57.74 -8.63
CA ARG A 90 -59.12 -57.23 -9.78
C ARG A 90 -59.00 -58.26 -10.89
N ILE A 91 -58.86 -59.54 -10.56
CA ILE A 91 -58.81 -60.63 -11.55
C ILE A 91 -60.17 -60.79 -12.24
N LYS A 92 -61.27 -60.76 -11.49
CA LYS A 92 -62.64 -60.85 -12.04
C LYS A 92 -62.99 -59.66 -12.93
N LEU A 93 -62.53 -58.46 -12.59
CA LEU A 93 -62.79 -57.22 -13.32
C LEU A 93 -61.82 -56.96 -14.48
N LYS A 94 -60.93 -57.91 -14.81
CA LYS A 94 -59.89 -57.71 -15.83
C LYS A 94 -60.46 -57.34 -17.20
N GLU A 95 -61.53 -57.99 -17.64
CA GLU A 95 -62.18 -57.69 -18.92
C GLU A 95 -62.89 -56.34 -18.92
N LEU A 96 -63.55 -55.97 -17.81
CA LEU A 96 -64.15 -54.64 -17.66
C LEU A 96 -63.09 -53.53 -17.63
N SER A 97 -61.97 -53.77 -16.94
CA SER A 97 -60.83 -52.85 -16.91
C SER A 97 -60.23 -52.67 -18.31
N LYS A 98 -60.14 -53.74 -19.11
CA LYS A 98 -59.68 -53.67 -20.50
C LYS A 98 -60.64 -52.88 -21.38
N ALA A 99 -61.94 -53.11 -21.25
CA ALA A 99 -62.97 -52.36 -21.96
C ALA A 99 -62.96 -50.87 -21.56
N ASN A 100 -62.81 -50.57 -20.26
CA ASN A 100 -62.69 -49.21 -19.75
C ASN A 100 -61.44 -48.49 -20.28
N SER A 101 -60.29 -49.19 -20.35
CA SER A 101 -59.07 -48.64 -20.96
C SER A 101 -59.24 -48.33 -22.44
N GLN A 102 -59.94 -49.19 -23.20
CA GLN A 102 -60.24 -48.93 -24.62
C GLN A 102 -61.22 -47.77 -24.80
N HIS A 103 -62.26 -47.70 -23.96
CA HIS A 103 -63.19 -46.58 -23.97
C HIS A 103 -62.50 -45.26 -23.63
N SER A 104 -61.65 -45.24 -22.60
CA SER A 104 -60.83 -44.06 -22.22
C SER A 104 -59.96 -43.57 -23.38
N GLN A 105 -59.26 -44.47 -24.07
CA GLN A 105 -58.46 -44.13 -25.24
C GLN A 105 -59.30 -43.50 -26.36
N TYR A 106 -60.44 -44.11 -26.71
CA TYR A 106 -61.30 -43.57 -27.76
C TYR A 106 -61.96 -42.25 -27.37
N ALA A 107 -62.31 -42.08 -26.09
CA ALA A 107 -62.85 -40.83 -25.58
C ALA A 107 -61.82 -39.70 -25.73
N ILE A 108 -60.58 -39.89 -25.27
CA ILE A 108 -59.51 -38.90 -25.40
C ILE A 108 -59.15 -38.62 -26.86
N ALA A 109 -59.15 -39.64 -27.72
CA ALA A 109 -58.94 -39.45 -29.16
C ALA A 109 -60.10 -38.69 -29.82
N MET A 110 -61.34 -38.92 -29.39
CA MET A 110 -62.52 -38.23 -29.90
C MET A 110 -62.56 -36.76 -29.43
N ASP A 111 -62.19 -36.50 -28.18
CA ASP A 111 -62.09 -35.15 -27.63
C ASP A 111 -61.04 -34.32 -28.38
N ASN A 112 -59.94 -34.95 -28.80
CA ASN A 112 -58.84 -34.33 -29.56
C ASN A 112 -58.96 -34.44 -31.09
N ILE A 113 -60.05 -35.01 -31.62
CA ILE A 113 -60.17 -35.35 -33.05
C ILE A 113 -60.00 -34.14 -33.98
N LYS A 114 -60.45 -32.97 -33.54
CA LYS A 114 -60.32 -31.71 -34.30
C LYS A 114 -58.86 -31.33 -34.52
N HIS A 115 -58.02 -31.52 -33.51
CA HIS A 115 -56.59 -31.22 -33.58
C HIS A 115 -55.83 -32.28 -34.39
N ILE A 116 -56.27 -33.55 -34.33
CA ILE A 116 -55.69 -34.64 -35.12
C ILE A 116 -55.96 -34.42 -36.61
N CYS A 117 -57.20 -34.08 -37.01
CA CYS A 117 -57.57 -33.89 -38.41
C CYS A 117 -57.06 -32.58 -39.02
N ASN A 118 -57.01 -31.50 -38.24
CA ASN A 118 -56.61 -30.17 -38.74
C ASN A 118 -55.14 -29.82 -38.44
N LEU A 119 -54.30 -30.83 -38.22
CA LEU A 119 -52.90 -30.64 -37.81
C LEU A 119 -52.12 -29.79 -38.82
N ALA A 120 -52.22 -30.11 -40.11
CA ALA A 120 -51.51 -29.40 -41.17
C ALA A 120 -51.92 -27.92 -41.27
N ASP A 121 -53.23 -27.64 -41.31
CA ASP A 121 -53.76 -26.27 -41.39
C ASP A 121 -53.39 -25.44 -40.15
N THR A 122 -53.40 -26.06 -38.97
CA THR A 122 -53.04 -25.39 -37.72
C THR A 122 -51.54 -25.12 -37.70
N ASN A 123 -50.72 -26.03 -38.21
CA ASN A 123 -49.28 -25.85 -38.31
C ASN A 123 -48.91 -24.70 -39.24
N GLU A 124 -49.52 -24.60 -40.42
CA GLU A 124 -49.29 -23.51 -41.38
C GLU A 124 -49.67 -22.15 -40.77
N LYS A 125 -50.89 -22.02 -40.21
CA LYS A 125 -51.33 -20.79 -39.54
C LYS A 125 -50.42 -20.39 -38.37
N THR A 126 -49.92 -21.37 -37.64
CA THR A 126 -49.01 -21.14 -36.52
C THR A 126 -47.66 -20.63 -37.00
N HIS A 127 -47.16 -21.16 -38.11
CA HIS A 127 -45.95 -20.66 -38.76
C HIS A 127 -46.11 -19.19 -39.20
N ASP A 128 -47.22 -18.85 -39.85
CA ASP A 128 -47.52 -17.46 -40.25
C ASP A 128 -47.59 -16.52 -39.04
N PHE A 129 -48.20 -16.95 -37.94
CA PHE A 129 -48.23 -16.14 -36.71
C PHE A 129 -46.84 -15.91 -36.10
N ILE A 130 -45.92 -16.86 -36.24
CA ILE A 130 -44.51 -16.69 -35.81
C ILE A 130 -43.84 -15.62 -36.68
N LEU A 131 -44.00 -15.69 -38.00
CA LEU A 131 -43.42 -14.73 -38.95
C LEU A 131 -43.99 -13.31 -38.78
N ASP A 132 -45.30 -13.21 -38.51
CA ASP A 132 -46.01 -11.95 -38.21
C ASP A 132 -45.66 -11.35 -36.84
N GLY A 133 -44.91 -12.06 -35.99
CA GLY A 133 -44.60 -11.65 -34.62
C GLY A 133 -45.79 -11.71 -33.65
N LYS A 134 -46.86 -12.42 -33.99
CA LYS A 134 -48.06 -12.66 -33.14
C LYS A 134 -47.82 -13.85 -32.20
N LEU A 135 -46.80 -13.72 -31.35
CA LEU A 135 -46.26 -14.84 -30.58
C LEU A 135 -47.27 -15.52 -29.64
N LEU A 136 -48.18 -14.78 -29.02
CA LEU A 136 -49.18 -15.35 -28.11
C LEU A 136 -50.19 -16.25 -28.83
N LEU A 137 -50.56 -15.90 -30.07
CA LEU A 137 -51.47 -16.71 -30.90
C LEU A 137 -50.75 -17.97 -31.39
N ALA A 138 -49.49 -17.82 -31.83
CA ALA A 138 -48.65 -18.97 -32.18
C ALA A 138 -48.48 -19.93 -30.99
N HIS A 139 -48.15 -19.41 -29.81
CA HIS A 139 -47.98 -20.20 -28.59
C HIS A 139 -49.26 -20.92 -28.18
N LYS A 140 -50.42 -20.26 -28.28
CA LYS A 140 -51.72 -20.90 -28.01
C LYS A 140 -51.94 -22.12 -28.89
N ASN A 141 -51.72 -22.00 -30.20
CA ASN A 141 -51.90 -23.12 -31.13
C ASN A 141 -50.91 -24.26 -30.84
N VAL A 142 -49.64 -23.92 -30.57
CA VAL A 142 -48.63 -24.91 -30.16
C VAL A 142 -49.09 -25.65 -28.91
N MET A 143 -49.53 -24.94 -27.87
CA MET A 143 -49.99 -25.55 -26.62
C MET A 143 -51.21 -26.46 -26.84
N GLU A 144 -52.17 -26.08 -27.69
CA GLU A 144 -53.32 -26.94 -28.02
C GLU A 144 -52.89 -28.24 -28.73
N LEU A 145 -51.94 -28.13 -29.67
CA LEU A 145 -51.40 -29.30 -30.37
C LEU A 145 -50.54 -30.19 -29.45
N GLU A 146 -49.73 -29.59 -28.58
CA GLU A 146 -48.95 -30.31 -27.57
C GLU A 146 -49.86 -31.02 -26.57
N ASN A 147 -50.90 -30.37 -26.05
CA ASN A 147 -51.86 -31.00 -25.14
C ASN A 147 -52.54 -32.20 -25.81
N ALA A 148 -53.00 -32.06 -27.06
CA ALA A 148 -53.61 -33.16 -27.80
C ALA A 148 -52.63 -34.34 -27.98
N ARG A 149 -51.37 -34.06 -28.31
CA ARG A 149 -50.30 -35.06 -28.42
C ARG A 149 -50.05 -35.74 -27.07
N ASP A 150 -49.94 -34.96 -26.00
CA ASP A 150 -49.52 -35.40 -24.68
C ASP A 150 -50.63 -36.20 -23.96
N ASP A 151 -51.91 -35.83 -24.13
CA ASP A 151 -53.07 -36.59 -23.64
C ASP A 151 -53.15 -37.98 -24.28
N LEU A 152 -52.96 -38.05 -25.61
CA LEU A 152 -52.90 -39.33 -26.34
C LEU A 152 -51.72 -40.18 -25.87
N MET A 153 -50.54 -39.58 -25.70
CA MET A 153 -49.36 -40.27 -25.21
C MET A 153 -49.51 -40.74 -23.76
N PHE A 154 -50.24 -40.01 -22.91
CA PHE A 154 -50.52 -40.40 -21.54
C PHE A 154 -51.44 -41.62 -21.48
N GLU A 155 -52.49 -41.67 -22.30
CA GLU A 155 -53.35 -42.85 -22.41
C GLU A 155 -52.58 -44.07 -22.90
N VAL A 156 -51.71 -43.91 -23.90
CA VAL A 156 -50.81 -44.99 -24.35
C VAL A 156 -49.84 -45.41 -23.23
N HIS A 157 -49.33 -44.46 -22.44
CA HIS A 157 -48.42 -44.73 -21.33
C HIS A 157 -49.08 -45.55 -20.21
N LYS A 158 -50.36 -45.33 -19.92
CA LYS A 158 -51.13 -46.11 -18.93
C LYS A 158 -51.27 -47.60 -19.31
N LEU A 159 -51.14 -47.95 -20.59
CA LEU A 159 -51.34 -49.31 -21.06
C LEU A 159 -50.14 -50.20 -20.78
N ASN A 160 -50.32 -51.31 -20.06
CA ASN A 160 -49.34 -52.39 -19.96
C ASN A 160 -49.40 -53.28 -21.21
N SER A 161 -48.86 -52.78 -22.33
CA SER A 161 -48.85 -53.46 -23.64
C SER A 161 -47.44 -53.51 -24.23
N GLU A 162 -47.09 -54.60 -24.91
CA GLU A 162 -45.84 -54.77 -25.66
C GLU A 162 -45.69 -53.76 -26.81
N ARG A 163 -46.82 -53.23 -27.31
CA ARG A 163 -46.85 -52.22 -28.39
C ARG A 163 -46.68 -50.77 -27.92
N ARG A 164 -46.59 -50.53 -26.61
CA ARG A 164 -46.50 -49.18 -26.02
C ARG A 164 -45.42 -48.32 -26.68
N GLU A 165 -44.25 -48.88 -26.95
CA GLU A 165 -43.14 -48.11 -27.52
C GLU A 165 -43.33 -47.81 -29.01
N TYR A 166 -43.93 -48.74 -29.75
CA TYR A 166 -44.31 -48.53 -31.15
C TYR A 166 -45.37 -47.42 -31.26
N ASP A 167 -46.43 -47.48 -30.45
CA ASP A 167 -47.52 -46.50 -30.46
C ASP A 167 -47.04 -45.10 -30.03
N LYS A 168 -46.14 -45.02 -29.04
CA LYS A 168 -45.45 -43.76 -28.69
C LYS A 168 -44.63 -43.20 -29.84
N ASN A 169 -43.86 -44.04 -30.54
CA ASN A 169 -43.04 -43.60 -31.66
C ASN A 169 -43.88 -43.18 -32.87
N LEU A 170 -45.04 -43.81 -33.10
CA LEU A 170 -46.00 -43.39 -34.10
C LEU A 170 -46.54 -41.98 -33.80
N LEU A 171 -46.97 -41.73 -32.55
CA LEU A 171 -47.43 -40.40 -32.13
C LEU A 171 -46.33 -39.34 -32.23
N LYS A 172 -45.09 -39.66 -31.82
CA LYS A 172 -43.94 -38.76 -32.01
C LYS A 172 -43.71 -38.42 -33.48
N THR A 173 -43.84 -39.39 -34.37
CA THR A 173 -43.64 -39.18 -35.82
C THR A 173 -44.76 -38.32 -36.39
N TYR A 174 -46.02 -38.60 -36.01
CA TYR A 174 -47.19 -37.86 -36.48
C TYR A 174 -47.16 -36.39 -36.08
N PHE A 175 -46.78 -36.09 -34.82
CA PHE A 175 -46.71 -34.72 -34.31
C PHE A 175 -45.33 -34.05 -34.47
N SER A 176 -44.43 -34.62 -35.28
CA SER A 176 -43.05 -34.11 -35.43
C SER A 176 -42.97 -32.66 -35.94
N ASP A 177 -43.95 -32.21 -36.71
CA ASP A 177 -44.02 -30.81 -37.17
C ASP A 177 -44.33 -29.83 -36.04
N VAL A 178 -44.97 -30.27 -34.94
CA VAL A 178 -45.19 -29.44 -33.75
C VAL A 178 -43.86 -29.12 -33.08
N ASP A 179 -42.94 -30.07 -33.01
CA ASP A 179 -41.60 -29.83 -32.44
C ASP A 179 -40.83 -28.78 -33.27
N LYS A 180 -40.95 -28.81 -34.61
CA LYS A 180 -40.37 -27.78 -35.48
C LYS A 180 -40.97 -26.39 -35.24
N LEU A 181 -42.27 -26.31 -34.99
CA LEU A 181 -42.94 -25.05 -34.64
C LEU A 181 -42.48 -24.50 -33.29
N VAL A 182 -42.28 -25.39 -32.31
CA VAL A 182 -41.73 -24.99 -31.01
C VAL A 182 -40.31 -24.45 -31.17
N ASP A 183 -39.47 -25.11 -31.97
CA ASP A 183 -38.11 -24.64 -32.26
C ASP A 183 -38.12 -23.28 -32.99
N ALA A 184 -39.01 -23.08 -33.95
CA ALA A 184 -39.18 -21.82 -34.66
C ALA A 184 -39.65 -20.69 -33.73
N LEU A 185 -40.65 -20.96 -32.89
CA LEU A 185 -41.15 -20.03 -31.88
C LEU A 185 -40.03 -19.68 -30.88
N GLY A 186 -39.29 -20.68 -30.41
CA GLY A 186 -38.14 -20.50 -29.52
C GLY A 186 -37.08 -19.59 -30.14
N LYS A 187 -36.68 -19.83 -31.39
CA LYS A 187 -35.73 -18.97 -32.11
C LYS A 187 -36.17 -17.50 -32.15
N GLN A 188 -37.46 -17.26 -32.43
CA GLN A 188 -38.00 -15.90 -32.47
C GLN A 188 -38.02 -15.25 -31.07
N ILE A 189 -38.39 -16.00 -30.03
CA ILE A 189 -38.33 -15.56 -28.62
C ILE A 189 -36.90 -15.19 -28.25
N TRP A 190 -35.90 -16.04 -28.53
CA TRP A 190 -34.49 -15.77 -28.21
C TRP A 190 -33.95 -14.56 -28.96
N TYR A 191 -34.34 -14.37 -30.22
CA TYR A 191 -33.99 -13.18 -30.99
C TYR A 191 -34.52 -11.89 -30.32
N ILE A 192 -35.81 -11.88 -29.93
CA ILE A 192 -36.41 -10.74 -29.26
C ILE A 192 -35.74 -10.48 -27.90
N CYS A 193 -35.53 -11.52 -27.10
CA CYS A 193 -34.87 -11.40 -25.79
C CYS A 193 -33.41 -10.93 -25.93
N SER A 194 -32.69 -11.35 -26.97
CA SER A 194 -31.32 -10.87 -27.23
C SER A 194 -31.24 -9.38 -27.56
N ARG A 195 -32.37 -8.76 -27.90
CA ARG A 195 -32.48 -7.32 -28.20
C ARG A 195 -33.28 -6.57 -27.15
N ALA A 196 -33.33 -7.09 -25.92
CA ALA A 196 -34.17 -6.53 -24.86
C ALA A 196 -33.82 -5.07 -24.52
N LEU A 197 -32.54 -4.70 -24.56
CA LEU A 197 -32.10 -3.32 -24.32
C LEU A 197 -32.54 -2.39 -25.48
N GLU A 198 -32.37 -2.80 -26.73
CA GLU A 198 -32.82 -2.05 -27.90
C GLU A 198 -34.35 -1.93 -27.95
N ALA A 199 -35.07 -2.98 -27.52
CA ALA A 199 -36.53 -2.99 -27.51
C ALA A 199 -37.12 -1.94 -26.56
N VAL A 200 -36.41 -1.63 -25.47
CA VAL A 200 -36.81 -0.62 -24.50
C VAL A 200 -36.45 0.80 -24.95
N GLN A 201 -35.43 0.96 -25.79
CA GLN A 201 -35.08 2.24 -26.42
C GLN A 201 -35.90 2.54 -27.68
N GLY A 202 -36.43 1.51 -28.33
CA GLY A 202 -37.15 1.59 -29.60
C GLY A 202 -38.65 1.84 -29.44
N ASN A 203 -39.40 1.40 -30.45
CA ASN A 203 -40.85 1.63 -30.55
C ASN A 203 -41.66 0.70 -29.61
N ASP A 204 -42.84 1.15 -29.18
CA ASP A 204 -43.79 0.40 -28.33
C ASP A 204 -44.08 -1.03 -28.82
N SER A 205 -44.04 -1.26 -30.14
CA SER A 205 -44.26 -2.58 -30.74
C SER A 205 -43.17 -3.60 -30.34
N ALA A 206 -41.89 -3.19 -30.27
CA ALA A 206 -40.80 -4.07 -29.86
C ALA A 206 -40.90 -4.41 -28.36
N LEU A 207 -41.30 -3.43 -27.55
CA LEU A 207 -41.57 -3.61 -26.13
C LEU A 207 -42.70 -4.61 -25.88
N GLN A 208 -43.80 -4.50 -26.64
CA GLN A 208 -44.93 -5.43 -26.56
C GLN A 208 -44.54 -6.85 -26.97
N GLN A 209 -43.67 -7.00 -27.99
CA GLN A 209 -43.13 -8.30 -28.39
C GLN A 209 -42.26 -8.91 -27.30
N LEU A 210 -41.42 -8.12 -26.63
CA LEU A 210 -40.61 -8.58 -25.49
C LEU A 210 -41.49 -9.06 -24.32
N VAL A 211 -42.50 -8.28 -23.93
CA VAL A 211 -43.44 -8.68 -22.87
C VAL A 211 -44.22 -9.94 -23.27
N SER A 212 -44.60 -10.07 -24.54
CA SER A 212 -45.26 -11.27 -25.05
C SER A 212 -44.35 -12.51 -24.97
N ALA A 213 -43.08 -12.37 -25.34
CA ALA A 213 -42.08 -13.42 -25.20
C ALA A 213 -41.87 -13.84 -23.74
N LEU A 214 -41.76 -12.88 -22.81
CA LEU A 214 -41.62 -13.15 -21.37
C LEU A 214 -42.85 -13.85 -20.78
N ARG A 215 -44.06 -13.47 -21.22
CA ARG A 215 -45.31 -14.13 -20.81
C ARG A 215 -45.36 -15.59 -21.26
N ILE A 216 -44.84 -15.88 -22.45
CA ILE A 216 -44.73 -17.26 -22.95
C ILE A 216 -43.76 -18.05 -22.08
N ILE A 217 -42.57 -17.51 -21.80
CA ILE A 217 -41.57 -18.17 -20.94
C ILE A 217 -42.17 -18.51 -19.57
N GLU A 218 -42.83 -17.55 -18.92
CA GLU A 218 -43.50 -17.79 -17.63
C GLU A 218 -44.60 -18.84 -17.70
N ARG A 219 -45.33 -18.91 -18.81
CA ARG A 219 -46.35 -19.92 -19.02
C ARG A 219 -45.74 -21.31 -19.20
N GLU A 220 -44.65 -21.41 -19.95
CA GLU A 220 -43.90 -22.65 -20.16
C GLU A 220 -43.31 -23.19 -18.86
N GLU A 221 -42.74 -22.33 -18.00
CA GLU A 221 -42.23 -22.73 -16.68
C GLU A 221 -43.34 -23.25 -15.75
N ARG A 222 -44.55 -22.68 -15.83
CA ARG A 222 -45.71 -23.19 -15.06
C ARG A 222 -46.16 -24.56 -15.57
N ILE A 223 -46.12 -24.78 -16.88
CA ILE A 223 -46.42 -26.09 -17.49
C ILE A 223 -45.37 -27.12 -17.04
N ASP A 224 -44.08 -26.76 -17.07
CA ASP A 224 -43.00 -27.62 -16.58
C ASP A 224 -43.20 -27.98 -15.09
N THR A 225 -43.50 -26.98 -14.26
CA THR A 225 -43.80 -27.18 -12.83
C THR A 225 -44.98 -28.12 -12.62
N TYR A 226 -46.07 -27.91 -13.36
CA TYR A 226 -47.26 -28.78 -13.30
C TYR A 226 -46.90 -30.25 -13.57
N TYR A 227 -46.14 -30.53 -14.65
CA TYR A 227 -45.75 -31.91 -14.96
C TYR A 227 -44.73 -32.49 -13.98
N LEU A 228 -43.84 -31.67 -13.41
CA LEU A 228 -42.91 -32.12 -12.36
C LEU A 228 -43.66 -32.54 -11.09
N ASP A 229 -44.64 -31.76 -10.67
CA ASP A 229 -45.49 -32.08 -9.51
C ASP A 229 -46.36 -33.32 -9.80
N GLN A 230 -46.96 -33.36 -10.99
CA GLN A 230 -47.81 -34.48 -11.40
C GLN A 230 -47.03 -35.78 -11.56
N ARG A 231 -45.72 -35.73 -11.91
CA ARG A 231 -44.86 -36.92 -12.02
C ARG A 231 -44.78 -37.70 -10.70
N LEU A 232 -44.77 -37.00 -9.57
CA LEU A 232 -44.75 -37.63 -8.24
C LEU A 232 -46.06 -38.38 -7.93
N MET A 233 -47.16 -37.98 -8.56
CA MET A 233 -48.50 -38.53 -8.35
C MET A 233 -48.97 -39.49 -9.46
N SER A 234 -48.35 -39.46 -10.65
CA SER A 234 -48.84 -40.15 -11.85
C SER A 234 -47.76 -40.99 -12.55
N ASN A 235 -47.74 -42.30 -12.27
CA ASN A 235 -47.05 -43.39 -12.99
C ASN A 235 -45.70 -43.09 -13.71
N ASN A 236 -44.94 -42.09 -13.25
CA ASN A 236 -43.74 -41.53 -13.90
C ASN A 236 -43.90 -41.10 -15.37
N PHE A 237 -45.06 -40.58 -15.80
CA PHE A 237 -45.19 -40.01 -17.14
C PHE A 237 -44.57 -38.60 -17.23
N MET A 238 -43.87 -38.32 -18.33
CA MET A 238 -43.34 -36.99 -18.67
C MET A 238 -43.51 -36.82 -20.19
N PRO A 239 -44.11 -35.71 -20.66
CA PRO A 239 -44.18 -35.41 -22.08
C PRO A 239 -42.79 -35.28 -22.73
N PRO A 240 -42.65 -35.58 -24.03
CA PRO A 240 -41.38 -35.44 -24.73
C PRO A 240 -40.94 -33.97 -24.76
N GLY A 241 -39.67 -33.72 -24.48
CA GLY A 241 -39.09 -32.37 -24.49
C GLY A 241 -39.34 -31.53 -23.23
N ARG A 242 -39.96 -32.11 -22.18
CA ARG A 242 -40.20 -31.46 -20.87
C ARG A 242 -39.24 -32.04 -19.79
N PRO A 243 -38.79 -31.22 -18.82
CA PRO A 243 -38.96 -29.78 -18.71
C PRO A 243 -38.11 -29.03 -19.75
N ARG A 244 -38.61 -27.89 -20.24
CA ARG A 244 -37.95 -27.05 -21.24
C ARG A 244 -36.97 -26.04 -20.64
N GLN A 245 -37.19 -25.60 -19.39
CA GLN A 245 -36.29 -24.67 -18.67
C GLN A 245 -36.00 -23.36 -19.44
N TRP A 246 -37.02 -22.80 -20.09
CA TRP A 246 -36.91 -21.59 -20.91
C TRP A 246 -36.47 -20.36 -20.12
N ARG A 247 -36.75 -20.30 -18.81
CA ARG A 247 -36.23 -19.25 -17.93
C ARG A 247 -34.71 -19.30 -17.79
N GLN A 248 -34.12 -20.49 -17.65
CA GLN A 248 -32.67 -20.63 -17.65
C GLN A 248 -32.08 -20.19 -18.99
N ARG A 249 -32.69 -20.62 -20.10
CA ARG A 249 -32.24 -20.26 -21.44
C ARG A 249 -32.33 -18.75 -21.71
N LEU A 250 -33.38 -18.09 -21.23
CA LEU A 250 -33.52 -16.63 -21.27
C LEU A 250 -32.31 -15.95 -20.62
N PHE A 251 -31.94 -16.39 -19.41
CA PHE A 251 -30.82 -15.81 -18.69
C PHE A 251 -29.48 -16.00 -19.42
N GLU A 252 -29.27 -17.13 -20.07
CA GLU A 252 -28.10 -17.37 -20.94
C GLU A 252 -28.08 -16.43 -22.15
N VAL A 253 -29.23 -16.21 -22.80
CA VAL A 253 -29.35 -15.30 -23.96
C VAL A 253 -29.07 -13.86 -23.56
N LEU A 254 -29.57 -13.41 -22.39
CA LEU A 254 -29.29 -12.07 -21.88
C LEU A 254 -27.82 -11.89 -21.50
N LEU A 255 -27.21 -12.88 -20.85
CA LEU A 255 -25.78 -12.86 -20.53
C LEU A 255 -24.93 -12.81 -21.80
N LYS A 256 -25.26 -13.62 -22.81
CA LYS A 256 -24.57 -13.60 -24.09
C LYS A 256 -24.68 -12.24 -24.77
N ASN A 257 -25.86 -11.61 -24.75
CA ASN A 257 -26.01 -10.26 -25.29
C ASN A 257 -25.10 -9.24 -24.59
N VAL A 258 -24.99 -9.28 -23.27
CA VAL A 258 -24.07 -8.41 -22.52
C VAL A 258 -22.63 -8.63 -22.98
N HIS A 259 -22.21 -9.88 -23.18
CA HIS A 259 -20.88 -10.21 -23.68
C HIS A 259 -20.64 -9.68 -25.11
N ASP A 260 -21.54 -10.00 -26.04
CA ASP A 260 -21.46 -9.57 -27.44
C ASP A 260 -21.41 -8.02 -27.56
N ARG A 261 -22.10 -7.30 -26.67
CA ARG A 261 -22.08 -5.83 -26.62
C ARG A 261 -20.76 -5.25 -26.12
N LEU A 262 -20.09 -5.92 -25.18
CA LEU A 262 -18.78 -5.51 -24.67
C LEU A 262 -17.66 -5.88 -25.64
N GLU A 263 -17.67 -7.08 -26.22
CA GLU A 263 -16.69 -7.47 -27.24
C GLU A 263 -16.85 -6.62 -28.51
N GLY A 264 -18.08 -6.31 -28.92
CA GLY A 264 -18.35 -5.42 -30.05
C GLY A 264 -17.85 -3.96 -29.87
N ASN A 265 -17.44 -3.57 -28.66
CA ASN A 265 -16.79 -2.28 -28.41
C ASN A 265 -15.28 -2.30 -28.63
N GLN A 266 -14.65 -3.46 -28.76
CA GLN A 266 -13.22 -3.59 -29.02
C GLN A 266 -12.94 -3.39 -30.52
N LEU A 267 -12.91 -2.11 -30.93
CA LEU A 267 -12.71 -1.71 -32.33
C LEU A 267 -11.24 -1.53 -32.72
N GLU A 268 -10.34 -1.38 -31.74
CA GLU A 268 -8.92 -1.08 -31.95
C GLU A 268 -8.04 -2.06 -31.18
N ASP A 269 -7.05 -2.63 -31.85
CA ASP A 269 -6.01 -3.47 -31.24
C ASP A 269 -4.69 -2.71 -31.08
N LYS A 270 -3.76 -3.29 -30.32
CA LYS A 270 -2.41 -2.76 -30.06
C LYS A 270 -1.65 -2.36 -31.32
N ALA A 271 -1.89 -3.04 -32.45
CA ALA A 271 -1.26 -2.73 -33.74
C ALA A 271 -1.79 -1.43 -34.39
N ILE A 272 -3.01 -1.02 -34.06
CA ILE A 272 -3.70 0.12 -34.69
C ILE A 272 -3.47 1.39 -33.87
N ASN A 273 -3.51 1.30 -32.54
CA ASN A 273 -3.40 2.45 -31.66
C ASN A 273 -2.63 2.14 -30.37
N ARG A 274 -1.66 2.99 -30.01
CA ARG A 274 -0.92 2.88 -28.74
C ARG A 274 -1.80 3.11 -27.50
N GLN A 275 -2.95 3.75 -27.65
CA GLN A 275 -3.92 4.00 -26.58
C GLN A 275 -5.16 3.11 -26.69
N TRP A 276 -5.05 1.97 -27.39
CA TRP A 276 -6.17 1.04 -27.60
C TRP A 276 -6.84 0.66 -26.27
N LEU A 277 -6.06 0.40 -25.22
CA LEU A 277 -6.58 -0.06 -23.94
C LEU A 277 -7.39 1.02 -23.22
N ALA A 278 -6.87 2.24 -23.10
CA ALA A 278 -7.63 3.37 -22.54
C ALA A 278 -8.96 3.61 -23.27
N ARG A 279 -8.96 3.53 -24.61
CA ARG A 279 -10.17 3.69 -25.43
C ARG A 279 -11.18 2.56 -25.19
N TYR A 280 -10.70 1.32 -25.16
CA TYR A 280 -11.52 0.16 -24.87
C TYR A 280 -12.17 0.26 -23.49
N LEU A 281 -11.38 0.57 -22.46
CA LEU A 281 -11.85 0.72 -21.07
C LEU A 281 -12.86 1.87 -20.91
N GLU A 282 -12.67 2.99 -21.61
CA GLU A 282 -13.61 4.11 -21.63
C GLU A 282 -14.92 3.76 -22.37
N ALA A 283 -14.82 3.01 -23.48
CA ALA A 283 -16.00 2.50 -24.20
C ALA A 283 -16.80 1.51 -23.34
N CYS A 284 -16.13 0.61 -22.63
CA CYS A 284 -16.74 -0.28 -21.64
C CYS A 284 -17.44 0.53 -20.55
N ARG A 285 -16.76 1.52 -19.96
CA ARG A 285 -17.33 2.39 -18.91
C ARG A 285 -18.65 3.03 -19.36
N ARG A 286 -18.64 3.73 -20.50
CA ARG A 286 -19.84 4.44 -20.99
C ARG A 286 -20.99 3.47 -21.20
N ARG A 287 -20.72 2.34 -21.86
CA ARG A 287 -21.73 1.36 -22.21
C ARG A 287 -22.35 0.68 -20.99
N VAL A 288 -21.53 0.27 -20.03
CA VAL A 288 -22.01 -0.32 -18.77
C VAL A 288 -22.94 0.64 -18.03
N VAL A 289 -22.55 1.91 -17.88
CA VAL A 289 -23.35 2.89 -17.15
C VAL A 289 -24.67 3.19 -17.88
N ASP A 290 -24.64 3.37 -19.20
CA ASP A 290 -25.83 3.69 -19.98
C ASP A 290 -26.81 2.50 -20.03
N ASP A 291 -26.31 1.28 -20.24
CA ASP A 291 -27.13 0.08 -20.27
C ASP A 291 -27.73 -0.20 -18.88
N LEU A 292 -26.95 -0.10 -17.79
CA LEU A 292 -27.49 -0.30 -16.43
C LEU A 292 -28.53 0.76 -16.03
N ARG A 293 -28.37 2.01 -16.47
CA ARG A 293 -29.40 3.05 -16.29
C ARG A 293 -30.69 2.64 -16.98
N LEU A 294 -30.62 2.22 -18.24
CA LEU A 294 -31.78 1.75 -19.00
C LEU A 294 -32.45 0.54 -18.33
N VAL A 295 -31.65 -0.41 -17.84
CA VAL A 295 -32.16 -1.60 -17.15
C VAL A 295 -32.96 -1.18 -15.93
N LYS A 296 -32.44 -0.25 -15.14
CA LYS A 296 -33.09 0.25 -13.92
C LYS A 296 -34.39 1.00 -14.22
N THR A 297 -34.36 1.93 -15.17
CA THR A 297 -35.49 2.84 -15.41
C THR A 297 -36.65 2.17 -16.14
N SER A 298 -36.35 1.25 -17.06
CA SER A 298 -37.32 0.87 -18.09
C SER A 298 -37.39 -0.65 -18.30
N LEU A 299 -36.25 -1.36 -18.36
CA LEU A 299 -36.28 -2.81 -18.54
C LEU A 299 -36.88 -3.54 -17.32
N SER A 300 -36.58 -3.07 -16.10
CA SER A 300 -37.05 -3.70 -14.86
C SER A 300 -38.57 -3.78 -14.75
N ALA A 301 -39.29 -2.83 -15.38
CA ALA A 301 -40.76 -2.83 -15.40
C ALA A 301 -41.35 -3.91 -16.32
N CYS A 302 -40.57 -4.47 -17.26
CA CYS A 302 -41.04 -5.48 -18.22
C CYS A 302 -40.95 -6.91 -17.67
N PHE A 303 -40.07 -7.13 -16.69
CA PHE A 303 -39.77 -8.45 -16.14
C PHE A 303 -40.56 -8.68 -14.84
N PRO A 304 -40.89 -9.95 -14.51
CA PRO A 304 -41.43 -10.27 -13.19
C PRO A 304 -40.47 -9.84 -12.06
N PRO A 305 -40.97 -9.31 -10.91
CA PRO A 305 -40.11 -8.89 -9.80
C PRO A 305 -39.20 -10.01 -9.28
N GLU A 306 -39.66 -11.25 -9.30
CA GLU A 306 -38.92 -12.44 -8.85
C GLU A 306 -37.63 -12.69 -9.64
N TYR A 307 -37.49 -12.11 -10.84
CA TYR A 307 -36.31 -12.31 -11.69
C TYR A 307 -35.11 -11.49 -11.22
N ASN A 308 -35.33 -10.43 -10.42
CA ASN A 308 -34.31 -9.48 -9.98
C ASN A 308 -33.37 -9.05 -11.12
N ILE A 309 -33.99 -8.62 -12.23
CA ILE A 309 -33.28 -8.43 -13.50
C ILE A 309 -32.18 -7.38 -13.39
N TYR A 310 -32.40 -6.31 -12.61
CA TYR A 310 -31.42 -5.26 -12.40
C TYR A 310 -30.14 -5.80 -11.75
N ASP A 311 -30.26 -6.50 -10.62
CA ASP A 311 -29.12 -7.10 -9.90
C ASP A 311 -28.39 -8.13 -10.75
N ARG A 312 -29.15 -8.89 -11.56
CA ARG A 312 -28.60 -9.87 -12.48
C ARG A 312 -27.80 -9.22 -13.62
N TYR A 313 -28.26 -8.10 -14.18
CA TYR A 313 -27.48 -7.33 -15.16
C TYR A 313 -26.21 -6.72 -14.56
N ILE A 314 -26.24 -6.27 -13.29
CA ILE A 314 -25.04 -5.82 -12.59
C ILE A 314 -24.00 -6.95 -12.56
N LYS A 315 -24.41 -8.17 -12.18
CA LYS A 315 -23.54 -9.35 -12.19
C LYS A 315 -23.06 -9.69 -13.60
N TYR A 316 -23.94 -9.66 -14.60
CA TYR A 316 -23.56 -9.95 -15.99
C TYR A 316 -22.49 -9.01 -16.51
N TYR A 317 -22.63 -7.70 -16.28
CA TYR A 317 -21.59 -6.75 -16.65
C TYR A 317 -20.32 -6.96 -15.84
N HIS A 318 -20.42 -7.18 -14.52
CA HIS A 318 -19.27 -7.44 -13.67
C HIS A 318 -18.45 -8.66 -14.13
N ASP A 319 -19.12 -9.79 -14.40
CA ASP A 319 -18.49 -11.05 -14.83
C ASP A 319 -17.95 -10.97 -16.27
N SER A 320 -18.62 -10.20 -17.15
CA SER A 320 -18.26 -10.12 -18.56
C SER A 320 -17.07 -9.21 -18.85
N ILE A 321 -16.78 -8.25 -17.95
CA ILE A 321 -15.59 -7.41 -18.04
C ILE A 321 -14.37 -8.32 -17.83
N SER A 322 -13.80 -8.77 -18.96
CA SER A 322 -12.76 -9.80 -19.02
C SER A 322 -11.37 -9.28 -18.64
N LEU A 323 -11.25 -8.61 -17.48
CA LEU A 323 -9.95 -8.10 -17.01
C LEU A 323 -8.94 -9.22 -16.78
N HIS A 324 -9.39 -10.43 -16.46
CA HIS A 324 -8.51 -11.59 -16.27
C HIS A 324 -7.67 -11.94 -17.51
N LYS A 325 -8.26 -11.85 -18.71
CA LYS A 325 -7.54 -12.11 -19.97
C LYS A 325 -6.47 -11.04 -20.17
N LEU A 326 -6.86 -9.78 -20.04
CA LEU A 326 -5.96 -8.63 -20.20
C LEU A 326 -4.83 -8.61 -19.14
N ALA A 327 -5.12 -8.99 -17.90
CA ALA A 327 -4.14 -9.07 -16.82
C ALA A 327 -3.10 -10.19 -17.02
N SER A 328 -3.40 -11.18 -17.88
CA SER A 328 -2.48 -12.28 -18.21
C SER A 328 -1.51 -11.91 -19.33
N ASP A 329 -1.80 -10.87 -20.10
CA ASP A 329 -0.99 -10.45 -21.25
C ASP A 329 0.28 -9.68 -20.81
N ALA A 330 1.24 -9.60 -21.73
CA ALA A 330 2.45 -8.79 -21.53
C ALA A 330 2.16 -7.30 -21.78
N LEU A 331 1.63 -6.64 -20.75
CA LEU A 331 1.33 -5.21 -20.78
C LEU A 331 2.60 -4.35 -20.67
N GLU A 332 2.66 -3.27 -21.45
CA GLU A 332 3.62 -2.18 -21.29
C GLU A 332 3.27 -1.33 -20.05
N LYS A 333 4.22 -0.50 -19.57
CA LYS A 333 4.04 0.28 -18.34
C LYS A 333 2.80 1.19 -18.41
N ASN A 334 2.59 1.86 -19.55
CA ASN A 334 1.42 2.72 -19.76
C ASN A 334 0.11 1.91 -19.76
N GLU A 335 0.08 0.76 -20.43
CA GLU A 335 -1.08 -0.15 -20.44
C GLU A 335 -1.40 -0.67 -19.03
N LEU A 336 -0.36 -0.99 -18.25
CA LEU A 336 -0.47 -1.43 -16.87
C LEU A 336 -1.03 -0.34 -15.95
N VAL A 337 -0.55 0.90 -16.08
CA VAL A 337 -1.09 2.07 -15.35
C VAL A 337 -2.57 2.27 -15.68
N GLN A 338 -2.92 2.25 -16.97
CA GLN A 338 -4.32 2.40 -17.43
C GLN A 338 -5.23 1.33 -16.84
N LEU A 339 -4.80 0.06 -16.85
CA LEU A 339 -5.57 -1.04 -16.28
C LEU A 339 -5.77 -0.88 -14.77
N LEU A 340 -4.70 -0.62 -14.02
CA LEU A 340 -4.78 -0.53 -12.56
C LEU A 340 -5.58 0.70 -12.10
N SER A 341 -5.38 1.84 -12.76
CA SER A 341 -6.18 3.06 -12.53
C SER A 341 -7.68 2.82 -12.82
N TRP A 342 -7.99 2.06 -13.87
CA TRP A 342 -9.37 1.71 -14.19
C TRP A 342 -10.00 0.81 -13.13
N ILE A 343 -9.25 -0.18 -12.61
CA ILE A 343 -9.72 -1.04 -11.51
C ILE A 343 -10.03 -0.20 -10.27
N GLN A 344 -9.17 0.78 -9.94
CA GLN A 344 -9.40 1.67 -8.80
C GLN A 344 -10.63 2.57 -9.00
N SER A 345 -10.83 3.09 -10.21
CA SER A 345 -11.97 3.96 -10.54
C SER A 345 -13.29 3.22 -10.78
N TYR A 346 -13.29 1.87 -10.77
CA TYR A 346 -14.47 1.05 -11.02
C TYR A 346 -15.63 1.30 -10.05
N THR A 347 -15.33 1.57 -8.77
CA THR A 347 -16.33 1.93 -7.75
C THR A 347 -16.62 3.43 -7.69
N GLY A 348 -15.93 4.24 -8.49
CA GLY A 348 -16.10 5.69 -8.54
C GLY A 348 -17.43 6.13 -9.16
N GLU A 349 -17.75 7.41 -9.01
CA GLU A 349 -18.99 8.02 -9.49
C GLU A 349 -19.17 7.93 -11.01
N GLN A 350 -18.08 7.78 -11.75
CA GLN A 350 -18.09 7.67 -13.21
C GLN A 350 -18.40 6.25 -13.72
N MET A 351 -18.52 5.26 -12.82
CA MET A 351 -18.72 3.83 -13.10
C MET A 351 -19.89 3.28 -12.28
N LEU A 352 -19.70 2.19 -11.51
CA LEU A 352 -20.78 1.57 -10.73
C LEU A 352 -21.22 2.42 -9.53
N GLY A 353 -20.35 3.31 -9.03
CA GLY A 353 -20.68 4.26 -7.96
C GLY A 353 -21.58 5.43 -8.42
N HIS A 354 -22.00 5.45 -9.68
CA HIS A 354 -22.81 6.54 -10.21
C HIS A 354 -24.13 6.71 -9.43
N PRO A 355 -24.49 7.92 -8.94
CA PRO A 355 -25.63 8.13 -8.04
C PRO A 355 -26.97 7.61 -8.58
N LYS A 356 -27.21 7.73 -9.89
CA LYS A 356 -28.44 7.24 -10.55
C LYS A 356 -28.57 5.70 -10.53
N LEU A 357 -27.45 4.97 -10.47
CA LEU A 357 -27.44 3.50 -10.40
C LEU A 357 -27.82 3.02 -9.00
N GLY A 358 -27.41 3.75 -7.94
CA GLY A 358 -27.74 3.39 -6.55
C GLY A 358 -27.19 2.02 -6.14
N ILE A 359 -26.02 1.65 -6.66
CA ILE A 359 -25.34 0.38 -6.38
C ILE A 359 -24.36 0.61 -5.24
N GLN A 360 -24.32 -0.30 -4.27
CA GLN A 360 -23.26 -0.34 -3.26
C GLN A 360 -22.00 -0.97 -3.86
N ALA A 361 -21.33 -0.25 -4.77
CA ALA A 361 -20.24 -0.78 -5.58
C ALA A 361 -19.07 -1.35 -4.75
N GLN A 362 -18.80 -0.76 -3.58
CA GLN A 362 -17.74 -1.24 -2.68
C GLN A 362 -18.06 -2.59 -2.05
N ALA A 363 -19.32 -2.84 -1.68
CA ALA A 363 -19.74 -4.13 -1.14
C ALA A 363 -19.68 -5.24 -2.21
N LEU A 364 -20.05 -4.91 -3.45
CA LEU A 364 -19.95 -5.83 -4.59
C LEU A 364 -18.50 -6.29 -4.80
N LEU A 365 -17.52 -5.38 -4.76
CA LEU A 365 -16.10 -5.74 -4.91
C LEU A 365 -15.53 -6.59 -3.76
N GLN A 366 -16.09 -6.45 -2.55
CA GLN A 366 -15.66 -7.27 -1.41
C GLN A 366 -16.11 -8.73 -1.57
N GLU A 367 -17.31 -8.93 -2.13
CA GLU A 367 -17.87 -10.27 -2.37
C GLU A 367 -17.33 -10.90 -3.66
N PHE A 368 -17.24 -10.11 -4.73
CA PHE A 368 -16.79 -10.52 -6.06
C PHE A 368 -15.71 -9.54 -6.56
N PRO A 369 -14.43 -9.81 -6.31
CA PRO A 369 -13.35 -8.95 -6.78
C PRO A 369 -13.14 -9.13 -8.29
N LEU A 370 -12.93 -8.01 -9.01
CA LEU A 370 -12.66 -7.99 -10.47
C LEU A 370 -11.44 -8.81 -10.88
N LEU A 371 -10.43 -8.86 -10.02
CA LEU A 371 -9.25 -9.68 -10.16
C LEU A 371 -8.91 -10.34 -8.82
N PRO A 372 -8.34 -11.55 -8.81
CA PRO A 372 -7.87 -12.17 -7.59
C PRO A 372 -6.75 -11.32 -7.00
N LYS A 373 -6.70 -11.21 -5.66
CA LYS A 373 -5.65 -10.42 -4.98
C LYS A 373 -4.24 -10.82 -5.40
N SER A 374 -3.99 -12.10 -5.70
CA SER A 374 -2.70 -12.59 -6.21
C SER A 374 -2.33 -11.99 -7.56
N THR A 375 -3.29 -11.89 -8.49
CA THR A 375 -3.07 -11.26 -9.81
C THR A 375 -2.85 -9.76 -9.66
N THR A 376 -3.64 -9.07 -8.84
CA THR A 376 -3.46 -7.62 -8.59
C THR A 376 -2.08 -7.33 -7.98
N ASN A 377 -1.65 -8.13 -6.99
CA ASN A 377 -0.31 -8.01 -6.41
C ASN A 377 0.78 -8.24 -7.46
N HIS A 378 0.61 -9.24 -8.34
CA HIS A 378 1.56 -9.49 -9.41
C HIS A 378 1.66 -8.32 -10.41
N LEU A 379 0.53 -7.68 -10.75
CA LEU A 379 0.53 -6.48 -11.59
C LEU A 379 1.24 -5.29 -10.91
N HIS A 380 1.01 -5.09 -9.61
CA HIS A 380 1.74 -4.09 -8.83
C HIS A 380 3.24 -4.38 -8.76
N ASP A 381 3.63 -5.64 -8.58
CA ASP A 381 5.04 -6.05 -8.57
C ASP A 381 5.71 -5.77 -9.92
N ARG A 382 5.02 -6.05 -11.03
CA ARG A 382 5.50 -5.72 -12.37
C ARG A 382 5.65 -4.21 -12.57
N PHE A 383 4.70 -3.41 -12.10
CA PHE A 383 4.79 -1.94 -12.17
C PHE A 383 6.03 -1.43 -11.43
N ILE A 384 6.25 -1.92 -10.21
CA ILE A 384 7.39 -1.55 -9.38
C ILE A 384 8.72 -1.96 -10.04
N GLU A 385 8.79 -3.17 -10.61
CA GLU A 385 9.99 -3.64 -11.31
C GLU A 385 10.29 -2.84 -12.58
N MET A 386 9.27 -2.50 -13.37
CA MET A 386 9.43 -1.63 -14.55
C MET A 386 9.89 -0.23 -14.13
N THR A 387 9.32 0.31 -13.05
CA THR A 387 9.73 1.61 -12.49
C THR A 387 11.18 1.61 -12.01
N ARG A 388 11.62 0.55 -11.32
CA ARG A 388 13.03 0.38 -10.92
C ARG A 388 13.96 0.44 -12.13
N ARG A 389 13.64 -0.30 -13.20
CA ARG A 389 14.45 -0.32 -14.43
C ARG A 389 14.51 1.05 -15.10
N ASP A 390 13.36 1.71 -15.26
CA ASP A 390 13.29 3.04 -15.87
C ASP A 390 14.12 4.07 -15.08
N MET A 391 14.02 4.04 -13.74
CA MET A 391 14.81 4.90 -12.86
C MET A 391 16.30 4.60 -13.00
N HIS A 392 16.70 3.33 -13.00
CA HIS A 392 18.10 2.93 -13.15
C HIS A 392 18.72 3.47 -14.45
N GLU A 393 18.04 3.24 -15.58
CA GLU A 393 18.52 3.69 -16.89
C GLU A 393 18.60 5.21 -16.99
N TRP A 394 17.62 5.92 -16.43
CA TRP A 394 17.62 7.36 -16.44
C TRP A 394 18.69 7.94 -15.51
N LEU A 395 18.92 7.36 -14.33
CA LEU A 395 19.96 7.78 -13.39
C LEU A 395 21.36 7.58 -14.00
N ASP A 396 21.57 6.49 -14.73
CA ASP A 396 22.83 6.27 -15.47
C ASP A 396 23.03 7.32 -16.57
N LYS A 397 21.97 7.71 -17.30
CA LYS A 397 22.06 8.81 -18.30
C LYS A 397 22.37 10.15 -17.64
N THR A 398 21.70 10.47 -16.52
CA THR A 398 21.96 11.70 -15.75
C THR A 398 23.40 11.74 -15.23
N LEU A 399 23.95 10.62 -14.74
CA LEU A 399 25.35 10.54 -14.32
C LEU A 399 26.32 10.77 -15.49
N MET A 400 26.04 10.20 -16.67
CA MET A 400 26.89 10.41 -17.84
C MET A 400 26.87 11.87 -18.30
N GLN A 401 25.70 12.51 -18.28
CA GLN A 401 25.57 13.94 -18.59
C GLN A 401 26.39 14.81 -17.61
N GLU A 402 26.26 14.57 -16.30
CA GLU A 402 27.06 15.28 -15.29
C GLU A 402 28.56 15.11 -15.52
N LYS A 403 29.00 13.88 -15.81
CA LYS A 403 30.41 13.60 -16.11
C LYS A 403 30.87 14.40 -17.32
N ASP A 404 30.14 14.37 -18.43
CA ASP A 404 30.49 15.10 -19.64
C ASP A 404 30.59 16.60 -19.38
N ASP A 405 29.68 17.15 -18.57
CA ASP A 405 29.68 18.56 -18.18
C ASP A 405 30.92 18.94 -17.36
N TRP A 406 31.41 18.06 -16.48
CA TRP A 406 32.65 18.30 -15.73
C TRP A 406 33.89 18.46 -16.63
N TYR A 407 33.92 17.84 -17.82
CA TYR A 407 35.05 17.96 -18.75
C TYR A 407 34.94 19.16 -19.71
N LYS A 408 33.82 19.90 -19.72
CA LYS A 408 33.61 21.04 -20.64
C LYS A 408 34.39 22.31 -20.27
N GLN A 409 35.01 22.36 -19.09
CA GLN A 409 35.72 23.54 -18.58
C GLN A 409 34.86 24.81 -18.54
N VAL A 410 33.56 24.64 -18.29
CA VAL A 410 32.61 25.74 -18.07
C VAL A 410 32.32 25.80 -16.58
N PRO A 411 32.46 26.98 -15.94
CA PRO A 411 32.14 27.12 -14.52
C PRO A 411 30.65 26.82 -14.29
N PRO A 412 30.28 26.14 -13.19
CA PRO A 412 28.89 25.85 -12.88
C PRO A 412 28.04 27.11 -12.68
N GLU A 413 26.73 26.94 -12.78
CA GLU A 413 25.77 28.02 -12.53
C GLU A 413 25.79 28.45 -11.06
N THR A 414 25.40 29.70 -10.79
CA THR A 414 25.29 30.25 -9.44
C THR A 414 23.85 30.54 -9.06
N ASP A 415 23.44 30.16 -7.84
CA ASP A 415 22.10 30.48 -7.32
C ASP A 415 21.98 31.96 -6.88
N SER A 416 20.84 32.34 -6.30
CA SER A 416 20.60 33.69 -5.76
C SER A 416 21.59 34.10 -4.66
N ASN A 417 22.14 33.13 -3.94
CA ASN A 417 23.13 33.31 -2.89
C ASN A 417 24.57 33.20 -3.42
N LYS A 418 24.72 33.09 -4.75
CA LYS A 418 25.98 32.89 -5.47
C LYS A 418 26.64 31.53 -5.20
N PHE A 419 25.95 30.52 -4.70
CA PHE A 419 26.52 29.19 -4.56
C PHE A 419 26.57 28.47 -5.90
N TYR A 420 27.67 27.79 -6.21
CA TYR A 420 27.76 26.98 -7.42
C TYR A 420 26.87 25.74 -7.31
N TYR A 421 26.11 25.43 -8.35
CA TYR A 421 25.24 24.26 -8.39
C TYR A 421 25.06 23.75 -9.83
N THR A 422 24.42 22.59 -9.94
CA THR A 422 23.92 22.03 -11.20
C THR A 422 22.44 21.68 -11.04
N GLN A 423 21.77 21.33 -12.13
CA GLN A 423 20.39 20.85 -12.09
C GLN A 423 20.24 19.43 -11.50
N LEU A 424 21.32 18.76 -11.09
CA LEU A 424 21.27 17.40 -10.55
C LEU A 424 20.24 17.22 -9.41
N PRO A 425 20.21 18.05 -8.33
CA PRO A 425 19.26 17.82 -7.24
C PRO A 425 17.79 18.00 -7.68
N SER A 426 17.49 19.01 -8.50
CA SER A 426 16.12 19.24 -9.01
C SER A 426 15.67 18.10 -9.92
N ILE A 427 16.56 17.62 -10.78
CA ILE A 427 16.36 16.45 -11.65
C ILE A 427 16.04 15.22 -10.80
N LEU A 428 16.90 14.85 -9.84
CA LEU A 428 16.72 13.67 -8.98
C LEU A 428 15.38 13.70 -8.24
N PHE A 429 15.10 14.76 -7.47
CA PHE A 429 13.90 14.80 -6.65
C PHE A 429 12.62 15.05 -7.46
N GLY A 430 12.71 15.69 -8.63
CA GLY A 430 11.59 15.77 -9.59
C GLY A 430 11.18 14.38 -10.10
N MET A 431 12.15 13.50 -10.39
CA MET A 431 11.84 12.11 -10.76
C MET A 431 11.08 11.36 -9.64
N VAL A 432 11.43 11.59 -8.37
CA VAL A 432 10.71 10.98 -7.24
C VAL A 432 9.28 11.48 -7.19
N GLU A 433 9.08 12.79 -7.38
CA GLU A 433 7.76 13.42 -7.40
C GLU A 433 6.88 12.85 -8.53
N ASP A 434 7.42 12.76 -9.75
CA ASP A 434 6.74 12.16 -10.90
C ASP A 434 6.35 10.69 -10.63
N THR A 435 7.27 9.92 -10.05
CA THR A 435 7.06 8.50 -9.72
C THR A 435 5.99 8.33 -8.64
N VAL A 436 5.97 9.20 -7.63
CA VAL A 436 4.95 9.22 -6.58
C VAL A 436 3.60 9.63 -7.14
N SER A 437 3.55 10.64 -8.02
CA SER A 437 2.32 11.07 -8.68
C SER A 437 1.70 9.93 -9.50
N LEU A 438 2.48 9.29 -10.36
CA LEU A 438 2.05 8.14 -11.16
C LEU A 438 1.57 6.97 -10.29
N SER A 439 2.23 6.74 -9.15
CA SER A 439 1.83 5.69 -8.21
C SER A 439 0.48 5.99 -7.54
N LYS A 440 0.20 7.26 -7.22
CA LYS A 440 -1.08 7.70 -6.64
C LYS A 440 -2.25 7.51 -7.60
N GLU A 441 -2.03 7.63 -8.91
CA GLU A 441 -3.05 7.35 -9.94
C GLU A 441 -3.47 5.87 -10.01
N ILE A 442 -2.61 4.98 -9.50
CA ILE A 442 -2.80 3.52 -9.49
C ILE A 442 -3.40 3.02 -8.18
N SER A 443 -2.81 3.42 -7.05
CA SER A 443 -3.26 3.08 -5.70
C SER A 443 -2.40 3.81 -4.66
N GLN A 444 -3.01 4.33 -3.59
CA GLN A 444 -2.23 4.89 -2.48
C GLN A 444 -1.34 3.85 -1.78
N GLU A 445 -1.73 2.56 -1.83
CA GLU A 445 -1.00 1.49 -1.15
C GLU A 445 0.35 1.16 -1.81
N ILE A 446 0.55 1.54 -3.08
CA ILE A 446 1.79 1.28 -3.81
C ILE A 446 2.84 2.38 -3.63
N VAL A 447 2.42 3.57 -3.18
CA VAL A 447 3.30 4.74 -3.02
C VAL A 447 4.53 4.44 -2.14
N PRO A 448 4.41 3.76 -0.97
CA PRO A 448 5.58 3.41 -0.18
C PRO A 448 6.58 2.52 -0.93
N ARG A 449 6.10 1.62 -1.80
CA ARG A 449 6.93 0.74 -2.62
C ARG A 449 7.67 1.49 -3.72
N ALA A 450 7.01 2.47 -4.32
CA ALA A 450 7.64 3.33 -5.32
C ALA A 450 8.75 4.20 -4.70
N ILE A 451 8.51 4.74 -3.50
CA ILE A 451 9.51 5.50 -2.74
C ILE A 451 10.68 4.60 -2.32
N ASP A 452 10.41 3.38 -1.85
CA ASP A 452 11.47 2.43 -1.49
C ASP A 452 12.40 2.11 -2.67
N VAL A 453 11.83 1.88 -3.86
CA VAL A 453 12.61 1.75 -5.10
C VAL A 453 13.44 2.99 -5.40
N ALA A 454 12.85 4.18 -5.27
CA ALA A 454 13.57 5.42 -5.50
C ALA A 454 14.77 5.59 -4.56
N VAL A 455 14.59 5.28 -3.28
CA VAL A 455 15.66 5.35 -2.27
C VAL A 455 16.76 4.32 -2.58
N ASP A 456 16.40 3.09 -2.93
CA ASP A 456 17.37 2.04 -3.29
C ASP A 456 18.21 2.46 -4.52
N GLU A 457 17.56 2.98 -5.57
CA GLU A 457 18.24 3.46 -6.77
C GLU A 457 19.11 4.69 -6.49
N PHE A 458 18.69 5.58 -5.59
CA PHE A 458 19.49 6.72 -5.16
C PHE A 458 20.72 6.30 -4.35
N ILE A 459 20.61 5.25 -3.52
CA ILE A 459 21.78 4.67 -2.83
C ILE A 459 22.78 4.14 -3.85
N ILE A 460 22.33 3.44 -4.89
CA ILE A 460 23.19 2.94 -5.97
C ILE A 460 23.84 4.10 -6.73
N PHE A 461 23.04 5.08 -7.15
CA PHE A 461 23.52 6.28 -7.83
C PHE A 461 24.55 7.05 -7.00
N SER A 462 24.34 7.17 -5.68
CA SER A 462 25.29 7.84 -4.77
C SER A 462 26.70 7.22 -4.80
N GLY A 463 26.76 5.90 -4.91
CA GLY A 463 28.02 5.17 -5.06
C GLY A 463 28.69 5.49 -6.40
N LYS A 464 27.94 5.33 -7.50
CA LYS A 464 28.44 5.61 -8.87
C LYS A 464 28.88 7.08 -9.04
N TYR A 465 28.14 8.02 -8.47
CA TYR A 465 28.45 9.45 -8.52
C TYR A 465 29.74 9.78 -7.77
N LYS A 466 29.95 9.20 -6.57
CA LYS A 466 31.21 9.32 -5.83
C LYS A 466 32.38 8.73 -6.62
N GLU A 467 32.23 7.55 -7.22
CA GLU A 467 33.27 6.91 -8.04
C GLU A 467 33.64 7.79 -9.23
N ALA A 468 32.65 8.35 -9.93
CA ALA A 468 32.86 9.29 -11.03
C ALA A 468 33.61 10.54 -10.55
N ALA A 469 33.20 11.13 -9.43
CA ALA A 469 33.88 12.28 -8.82
C ALA A 469 35.32 11.94 -8.38
N THR A 470 35.58 10.69 -8.00
CA THR A 470 36.92 10.19 -7.64
C THR A 470 37.81 10.06 -8.87
N ALA A 471 37.29 9.49 -9.96
CA ALA A 471 38.00 9.43 -11.22
C ALA A 471 38.33 10.83 -11.78
N TYR A 472 37.39 11.78 -11.67
CA TYR A 472 37.60 13.17 -12.06
C TYR A 472 38.72 13.85 -11.24
N LYS A 473 38.73 13.63 -9.91
CA LYS A 473 39.84 14.06 -9.04
C LYS A 473 41.18 13.49 -9.51
N GLY A 474 41.25 12.17 -9.73
CA GLY A 474 42.48 11.50 -10.16
C GLY A 474 43.09 12.13 -11.41
N LYS A 475 42.29 12.33 -12.45
CA LYS A 475 42.74 12.95 -13.70
C LYS A 475 43.23 14.39 -13.55
N HIS A 476 42.58 15.19 -12.70
CA HIS A 476 43.03 16.55 -12.43
C HIS A 476 44.42 16.57 -11.78
N PHE A 477 44.70 15.69 -10.80
CA PHE A 477 46.02 15.62 -10.18
C PHE A 477 47.09 14.96 -11.06
N GLU A 478 46.70 14.23 -12.12
CA GLU A 478 47.63 13.75 -13.15
C GLU A 478 48.07 14.89 -14.08
N ASP A 479 47.14 15.71 -14.55
CA ASP A 479 47.42 16.87 -15.40
C ASP A 479 46.43 18.02 -15.19
N ARG A 480 46.82 18.99 -14.36
CA ARG A 480 45.98 20.14 -13.99
C ARG A 480 45.67 21.07 -15.16
N SER A 481 46.49 21.08 -16.21
CA SER A 481 46.35 22.04 -17.32
C SER A 481 45.06 21.86 -18.13
N HIS A 482 44.53 20.63 -18.14
CA HIS A 482 43.31 20.24 -18.83
C HIS A 482 42.03 20.45 -17.99
N PHE A 483 42.15 20.89 -16.72
CA PHE A 483 41.03 20.99 -15.77
C PHE A 483 40.96 22.38 -15.09
N GLN A 484 40.86 23.44 -15.89
CA GLN A 484 40.83 24.84 -15.45
C GLN A 484 39.64 25.17 -14.53
N SER A 485 38.50 24.50 -14.68
CA SER A 485 37.30 24.74 -13.85
C SER A 485 37.17 23.77 -12.67
N TYR A 486 38.19 22.96 -12.38
CA TYR A 486 38.12 21.88 -11.39
C TYR A 486 37.58 22.33 -10.03
N THR A 487 38.14 23.38 -9.45
CA THR A 487 37.72 23.91 -8.13
C THR A 487 36.25 24.28 -8.14
N SER A 488 35.80 25.06 -9.15
CA SER A 488 34.40 25.47 -9.28
C SER A 488 33.44 24.27 -9.44
N THR A 489 33.81 23.27 -10.26
CA THR A 489 33.05 22.03 -10.44
C THR A 489 33.00 21.22 -9.14
N LYS A 490 34.11 21.11 -8.40
CA LYS A 490 34.15 20.39 -7.13
C LYS A 490 33.30 21.06 -6.05
N ILE A 491 33.26 22.39 -6.03
CA ILE A 491 32.36 23.16 -5.17
C ILE A 491 30.90 22.85 -5.51
N ALA A 492 30.53 22.86 -6.81
CA ALA A 492 29.18 22.49 -7.23
C ALA A 492 28.81 21.06 -6.82
N ILE A 493 29.73 20.09 -6.98
CA ILE A 493 29.52 18.72 -6.51
C ILE A 493 29.22 18.67 -5.01
N ALA A 494 29.97 19.40 -4.19
CA ALA A 494 29.74 19.46 -2.74
C ALA A 494 28.39 20.10 -2.40
N ASN A 495 28.04 21.21 -3.05
CA ASN A 495 26.78 21.91 -2.84
C ASN A 495 25.57 21.07 -3.29
N ASN A 496 25.65 20.41 -4.45
CA ASN A 496 24.59 19.53 -4.96
C ASN A 496 24.29 18.41 -3.96
N LEU A 497 25.33 17.78 -3.39
CA LEU A 497 25.18 16.71 -2.42
C LEU A 497 24.57 17.21 -1.10
N ASP A 498 24.91 18.43 -0.68
CA ASP A 498 24.30 19.07 0.48
C ASP A 498 22.81 19.37 0.25
N ILE A 499 22.43 19.87 -0.93
CA ILE A 499 21.02 20.03 -1.35
C ILE A 499 20.30 18.68 -1.36
N CYS A 500 20.98 17.59 -1.76
CA CYS A 500 20.42 16.24 -1.73
C CYS A 500 20.18 15.75 -0.28
N VAL A 501 21.03 16.10 0.68
CA VAL A 501 20.77 15.81 2.11
C VAL A 501 19.49 16.50 2.57
N GLU A 502 19.37 17.82 2.35
CA GLU A 502 18.18 18.58 2.74
C GLU A 502 16.90 18.08 2.05
N SER A 503 16.99 17.72 0.78
CA SER A 503 15.85 17.19 0.03
C SER A 503 15.45 15.80 0.52
N THR A 504 16.42 14.97 0.93
CA THR A 504 16.15 13.68 1.58
C THR A 504 15.49 13.87 2.95
N ASP A 505 15.91 14.87 3.74
CA ASP A 505 15.26 15.24 5.01
C ASP A 505 13.80 15.66 4.82
N LYS A 506 13.52 16.49 3.80
CA LYS A 506 12.15 16.91 3.45
C LYS A 506 11.29 15.71 3.08
N LEU A 507 11.81 14.80 2.25
CA LEU A 507 11.10 13.58 1.85
C LEU A 507 10.83 12.68 3.06
N GLU A 508 11.80 12.50 3.96
CA GLU A 508 11.63 11.68 5.15
C GLU A 508 10.56 12.27 6.08
N LYS A 509 10.59 13.59 6.30
CA LYS A 509 9.57 14.28 7.09
C LYS A 509 8.18 14.11 6.48
N HIS A 510 8.05 14.19 5.17
CA HIS A 510 6.79 13.94 4.48
C HIS A 510 6.29 12.51 4.70
N ILE A 511 7.14 11.50 4.48
CA ILE A 511 6.81 10.09 4.71
C ILE A 511 6.40 9.83 6.17
N ARG A 512 7.10 10.47 7.12
CA ARG A 512 6.77 10.36 8.54
C ARG A 512 5.34 10.81 8.83
N LEU A 513 4.92 11.95 8.27
CA LEU A 513 3.59 12.52 8.46
C LEU A 513 2.50 11.75 7.71
N THR A 514 2.77 11.29 6.48
CA THR A 514 1.76 10.65 5.62
C THR A 514 1.50 9.19 5.99
N MET A 515 2.49 8.47 6.53
CA MET A 515 2.31 7.06 6.94
C MET A 515 1.78 6.88 8.37
N GLU A 516 1.58 7.95 9.15
CA GLU A 516 0.98 7.89 10.49
C GLU A 516 -0.56 7.85 10.46
N SER A 517 -1.20 8.30 9.38
CA SER A 517 -2.67 8.37 9.28
C SER A 517 -3.35 7.04 8.93
N GLY A 518 -2.62 6.03 8.43
CA GLY A 518 -3.20 4.75 8.00
C GLY A 518 -3.38 3.69 9.10
N ALA A 519 -2.95 3.96 10.34
CA ALA A 519 -2.92 2.96 11.42
C ALA A 519 -4.05 3.08 12.45
N LEU A 520 -4.95 4.07 12.34
CA LEU A 520 -5.95 4.35 13.38
C LEU A 520 -7.32 3.66 13.22
N ASP A 521 -7.60 2.94 12.13
CA ASP A 521 -8.90 2.29 11.91
C ASP A 521 -8.94 0.77 12.21
N GLY A 522 -7.95 0.24 12.93
CA GLY A 522 -7.81 -1.20 13.19
C GLY A 522 -7.99 -1.66 14.64
N ALA A 523 -8.45 -0.81 15.55
CA ALA A 523 -8.52 -1.15 16.99
C ALA A 523 -9.95 -1.37 17.48
N SER A 524 -10.48 -2.58 17.31
CA SER A 524 -11.36 -3.21 18.31
C SER A 524 -11.61 -4.69 18.01
N SER A 525 -10.88 -5.56 18.70
CA SER A 525 -11.39 -6.75 19.44
C SER A 525 -10.22 -7.61 19.93
N PRO A 526 -10.15 -7.96 21.22
CA PRO A 526 -9.16 -8.92 21.72
C PRO A 526 -9.77 -10.32 21.72
N GLU A 527 -9.15 -11.28 21.05
CA GLU A 527 -9.38 -12.71 21.33
C GLU A 527 -8.09 -13.53 21.33
N PRO A 528 -8.07 -14.65 22.08
CA PRO A 528 -6.88 -15.10 22.77
C PRO A 528 -6.05 -16.12 21.99
N SER A 529 -4.80 -16.20 22.42
CA SER A 529 -3.73 -17.12 22.03
C SER A 529 -4.14 -18.58 21.80
N GLY A 530 -3.77 -19.10 20.63
CA GLY A 530 -3.67 -20.53 20.34
C GLY A 530 -2.84 -20.74 19.07
N GLY A 531 -1.59 -21.20 19.21
CA GLY A 531 -0.66 -21.34 18.10
C GLY A 531 -0.92 -22.59 17.25
N VAL A 532 -0.86 -22.45 15.93
CA VAL A 532 -0.33 -23.46 15.00
C VAL A 532 0.29 -22.71 13.81
N SER A 533 1.57 -23.02 13.53
CA SER A 533 2.30 -22.57 12.35
C SER A 533 1.53 -22.92 11.07
N SER A 534 1.11 -21.91 10.31
CA SER A 534 0.56 -22.08 8.97
C SER A 534 1.21 -21.11 7.99
N ALA A 535 1.55 -21.67 6.85
CA ALA A 535 2.15 -21.14 5.63
C ALA A 535 2.16 -19.61 5.46
N ARG A 536 3.34 -19.10 5.07
CA ARG A 536 3.50 -17.75 4.48
C ARG A 536 2.50 -17.59 3.33
N SER A 537 1.44 -16.85 3.60
CA SER A 537 0.67 -16.16 2.56
C SER A 537 1.66 -15.31 1.76
N ILE A 538 1.71 -15.54 0.45
CA ILE A 538 2.42 -14.67 -0.52
C ILE A 538 1.56 -13.39 -0.60
N GLY A 539 1.63 -12.60 0.46
CA GLY A 539 0.87 -11.38 0.67
C GLY A 539 1.65 -10.18 0.16
N PHE A 540 0.94 -9.28 -0.51
CA PHE A 540 1.27 -7.88 -0.74
C PHE A 540 2.36 -7.37 0.22
N SER A 541 3.56 -7.08 -0.30
CA SER A 541 4.71 -6.66 0.52
C SER A 541 4.45 -5.27 1.10
N VAL A 542 3.86 -5.23 2.30
CA VAL A 542 3.72 -4.00 3.09
C VAL A 542 5.11 -3.56 3.53
N ILE A 543 5.59 -2.44 3.01
CA ILE A 543 6.89 -1.88 3.41
C ILE A 543 6.78 -1.34 4.81
N ASN A 544 7.67 -1.81 5.68
CA ASN A 544 7.75 -1.32 7.03
C ASN A 544 8.29 0.12 7.02
N ARG A 545 7.50 1.07 7.54
CA ARG A 545 7.91 2.48 7.67
C ARG A 545 9.27 2.65 8.32
N GLN A 546 9.59 1.85 9.33
CA GLN A 546 10.86 1.94 10.05
C GLN A 546 12.05 1.49 9.20
N GLU A 547 11.83 0.51 8.31
CA GLU A 547 12.83 0.04 7.36
C GLU A 547 13.10 1.11 6.29
N LEU A 548 12.05 1.72 5.73
CA LEU A 548 12.18 2.81 4.77
C LEU A 548 12.93 4.01 5.35
N ILE A 549 12.57 4.43 6.58
CA ILE A 549 13.31 5.48 7.30
C ILE A 549 14.78 5.08 7.50
N GLY A 550 15.05 3.82 7.83
CA GLY A 550 16.42 3.30 7.94
C GLY A 550 17.22 3.43 6.64
N LYS A 551 16.61 3.11 5.50
CA LYS A 551 17.22 3.29 4.17
C LYS A 551 17.45 4.76 3.82
N MET A 552 16.52 5.65 4.18
CA MET A 552 16.70 7.09 3.95
C MET A 552 17.88 7.65 4.78
N GLU A 553 18.03 7.22 6.02
CA GLU A 553 19.17 7.59 6.85
C GLU A 553 20.50 7.06 6.27
N GLN A 554 20.48 5.84 5.72
CA GLN A 554 21.63 5.31 4.96
C GLN A 554 21.96 6.17 3.74
N LEU A 555 20.93 6.62 3.00
CA LEU A 555 21.11 7.50 1.84
C LEU A 555 21.71 8.85 2.24
N LYS A 556 21.23 9.48 3.33
CA LYS A 556 21.81 10.73 3.84
C LYS A 556 23.29 10.57 4.19
N LYS A 557 23.65 9.48 4.88
CA LYS A 557 25.05 9.18 5.20
C LYS A 557 25.92 9.07 3.95
N LYS A 558 25.39 8.49 2.86
CA LYS A 558 26.09 8.42 1.56
C LYS A 558 26.31 9.79 0.95
N TRP A 559 25.30 10.67 0.97
CA TRP A 559 25.45 12.06 0.53
C TRP A 559 26.47 12.83 1.36
N GLN A 560 26.37 12.77 2.69
CA GLN A 560 27.32 13.40 3.61
C GLN A 560 28.76 12.92 3.38
N PHE A 561 28.95 11.62 3.18
CA PHE A 561 30.26 11.08 2.81
C PHE A 561 30.77 11.67 1.49
N GLY A 562 29.89 11.83 0.50
CA GLY A 562 30.22 12.48 -0.78
C GLY A 562 30.65 13.95 -0.60
N ILE A 563 29.98 14.71 0.29
CA ILE A 563 30.37 16.08 0.63
C ILE A 563 31.77 16.09 1.25
N GLN A 564 32.03 15.23 2.24
CA GLN A 564 33.33 15.12 2.89
C GLN A 564 34.44 14.79 1.89
N PHE A 565 34.17 13.89 0.94
CA PHE A 565 35.10 13.56 -0.14
C PHE A 565 35.40 14.76 -1.04
N ALA A 566 34.38 15.52 -1.44
CA ALA A 566 34.56 16.71 -2.26
C ALA A 566 35.36 17.79 -1.52
N VAL A 567 35.06 18.05 -0.24
CA VAL A 567 35.80 18.99 0.61
C VAL A 567 37.26 18.56 0.78
N THR A 568 37.51 17.28 1.01
CA THR A 568 38.87 16.74 1.12
C THR A 568 39.64 16.94 -0.18
N ALA A 569 39.01 16.75 -1.34
CA ALA A 569 39.63 16.99 -2.63
C ALA A 569 40.02 18.46 -2.86
N LEU A 570 39.18 19.41 -2.42
CA LEU A 570 39.47 20.85 -2.47
C LEU A 570 40.63 21.22 -1.51
N ILE A 571 40.66 20.64 -0.30
CA ILE A 571 41.76 20.84 0.65
C ILE A 571 43.07 20.31 0.07
N GLU A 572 43.06 19.11 -0.52
CA GLU A 572 44.26 18.53 -1.16
C GLU A 572 44.78 19.39 -2.31
N GLU A 573 43.89 19.98 -3.11
CA GLU A 573 44.27 20.86 -4.22
C GLU A 573 45.11 22.03 -3.73
N VAL A 574 44.60 22.76 -2.72
CA VAL A 574 45.28 23.91 -2.11
C VAL A 574 46.55 23.51 -1.38
N VAL A 575 46.49 22.43 -0.61
CA VAL A 575 47.63 21.97 0.19
C VAL A 575 48.80 21.63 -0.73
N GLU A 576 48.57 20.97 -1.87
CA GLU A 576 49.63 20.64 -2.83
C GLU A 576 50.38 21.90 -3.32
N ASP A 577 49.67 23.02 -3.51
CA ASP A 577 50.25 24.29 -3.96
C ASP A 577 51.10 24.98 -2.89
N VAL A 578 50.68 24.88 -1.62
CA VAL A 578 51.35 25.53 -0.50
C VAL A 578 52.33 24.61 0.24
N GLN A 579 52.35 23.31 -0.05
CA GLN A 579 53.09 22.29 0.70
C GLN A 579 54.58 22.63 0.83
N LYS A 580 55.22 23.06 -0.27
CA LYS A 580 56.65 23.42 -0.27
C LYS A 580 56.96 24.59 0.66
N HIS A 581 56.07 25.57 0.73
CA HIS A 581 56.20 26.75 1.60
C HIS A 581 55.89 26.38 3.06
N MET A 582 54.90 25.52 3.31
CA MET A 582 54.64 24.96 4.65
C MET A 582 55.85 24.18 5.18
N GLU A 583 56.55 23.47 4.30
CA GLU A 583 57.81 22.78 4.60
C GLU A 583 58.99 23.72 4.86
N GLN A 584 58.87 25.04 4.66
CA GLN A 584 59.89 26.01 5.06
C GLN A 584 59.62 26.66 6.44
N LEU A 585 58.41 26.57 6.98
CA LEU A 585 58.06 27.18 8.28
C LEU A 585 58.89 26.60 9.43
N LEU A 586 59.48 27.41 10.31
CA LEU A 586 60.37 26.91 11.38
C LEU A 586 61.59 26.12 10.85
N THR A 587 62.13 26.55 9.72
CA THR A 587 63.50 26.21 9.30
C THR A 587 64.43 27.40 9.53
N ARG A 588 65.71 27.26 9.16
CA ARG A 588 66.69 28.34 9.28
C ARG A 588 66.43 29.50 8.30
N THR A 589 65.87 29.22 7.11
CA THR A 589 65.47 30.25 6.14
C THR A 589 64.28 31.05 6.65
N TRP A 590 63.34 30.40 7.34
CA TRP A 590 62.25 31.07 8.04
C TRP A 590 62.73 32.08 9.08
N LEU A 591 63.70 31.69 9.92
CA LEU A 591 64.27 32.59 10.92
C LEU A 591 64.96 33.82 10.30
N LEU A 592 65.59 33.63 9.13
CA LEU A 592 66.27 34.70 8.39
C LEU A 592 65.30 35.63 7.61
N GLY A 593 63.99 35.42 7.74
CA GLY A 593 63.00 36.33 7.18
C GLY A 593 62.34 35.88 5.89
N SER A 594 62.21 34.57 5.63
CA SER A 594 61.52 34.07 4.44
C SER A 594 60.10 34.62 4.27
N ALA A 595 59.66 34.81 3.02
CA ALA A 595 58.30 35.19 2.67
C ALA A 595 57.33 34.00 2.48
N ASP A 596 57.71 32.80 2.93
CA ASP A 596 56.93 31.57 2.75
C ASP A 596 55.51 31.69 3.34
N LEU A 597 55.37 32.22 4.56
CA LEU A 597 54.04 32.39 5.18
C LEU A 597 53.15 33.37 4.41
N ASP A 598 53.70 34.48 3.91
CA ASP A 598 52.93 35.44 3.12
C ASP A 598 52.47 34.81 1.80
N THR A 599 53.33 33.99 1.18
CA THR A 599 52.98 33.24 -0.03
C THR A 599 51.84 32.25 0.23
N ILE A 600 51.87 31.54 1.37
CA ILE A 600 50.75 30.67 1.81
C ILE A 600 49.47 31.50 1.97
N CYS A 601 49.53 32.63 2.70
CA CYS A 601 48.36 33.47 2.95
C CYS A 601 47.76 34.05 1.67
N ILE A 602 48.58 34.49 0.71
CA ILE A 602 48.13 35.02 -0.59
C ILE A 602 47.45 33.90 -1.38
N THR A 603 48.07 32.73 -1.47
CA THR A 603 47.51 31.58 -2.19
C THR A 603 46.16 31.17 -1.59
N LEU A 604 46.05 31.08 -0.26
CA LEU A 604 44.79 30.81 0.43
C LEU A 604 43.72 31.89 0.17
N ALA A 605 44.12 33.16 0.10
CA ALA A 605 43.20 34.26 -0.20
C ALA A 605 42.66 34.21 -1.63
N ASP A 606 43.46 33.74 -2.58
CA ASP A 606 43.02 33.55 -3.96
C ASP A 606 42.02 32.39 -4.07
N TYR A 607 42.31 31.23 -3.46
CA TYR A 607 41.37 30.11 -3.39
C TYR A 607 40.08 30.44 -2.64
N TYR A 608 40.15 31.30 -1.62
CA TYR A 608 38.96 31.72 -0.87
C TYR A 608 37.93 32.43 -1.77
N ARG A 609 38.36 33.08 -2.86
CA ARG A 609 37.44 33.71 -3.82
C ARG A 609 36.47 32.68 -4.41
N ASP A 610 36.98 31.49 -4.74
CA ASP A 610 36.16 30.38 -5.21
C ASP A 610 35.36 29.75 -4.06
N TYR A 611 35.98 29.57 -2.88
CA TYR A 611 35.30 28.97 -1.72
C TYR A 611 34.11 29.77 -1.20
N ARG A 612 34.00 31.06 -1.52
CA ARG A 612 32.78 31.84 -1.25
C ARG A 612 31.54 31.25 -1.91
N HIS A 613 31.69 30.51 -3.01
CA HIS A 613 30.62 29.82 -3.72
C HIS A 613 30.24 28.46 -3.08
N LEU A 614 30.90 28.01 -2.00
CA LEU A 614 30.43 26.89 -1.18
C LEU A 614 29.31 27.35 -0.24
N ARG A 615 28.36 26.44 0.02
CA ARG A 615 27.38 26.62 1.10
C ARG A 615 28.08 26.77 2.46
N VAL A 616 27.49 27.57 3.33
CA VAL A 616 28.14 28.11 4.54
C VAL A 616 28.72 27.03 5.46
N GLY A 617 27.95 25.98 5.79
CA GLY A 617 28.42 24.90 6.67
C GLY A 617 29.57 24.10 6.08
N THR A 618 29.52 23.82 4.77
CA THR A 618 30.58 23.13 4.03
C THR A 618 31.83 24.00 3.91
N ARG A 619 31.66 25.30 3.64
CA ARG A 619 32.74 26.30 3.61
C ARG A 619 33.44 26.40 4.96
N PHE A 620 32.68 26.49 6.06
CA PHE A 620 33.22 26.51 7.42
C PHE A 620 34.08 25.29 7.69
N THR A 621 33.57 24.09 7.35
CA THR A 621 34.31 22.83 7.52
C THR A 621 35.64 22.87 6.75
N LEU A 622 35.63 23.31 5.50
CA LEU A 622 36.84 23.44 4.68
C LEU A 622 37.86 24.42 5.28
N LEU A 623 37.42 25.62 5.67
CA LEU A 623 38.29 26.66 6.23
C LEU A 623 38.88 26.24 7.59
N ASN A 624 38.08 25.56 8.40
CA ASN A 624 38.51 25.00 9.67
C ASN A 624 39.66 24.00 9.45
N GLU A 625 39.51 23.04 8.53
CA GLU A 625 40.58 22.09 8.22
C GLU A 625 41.86 22.77 7.71
N LEU A 626 41.74 23.79 6.85
CA LEU A 626 42.90 24.53 6.35
C LEU A 626 43.65 25.26 7.48
N LEU A 627 42.93 25.89 8.41
CA LEU A 627 43.53 26.53 9.58
C LEU A 627 44.24 25.51 10.47
N PHE A 628 43.56 24.39 10.77
CA PHE A 628 44.15 23.29 11.55
C PHE A 628 45.42 22.75 10.91
N LYS A 629 45.43 22.57 9.59
CA LYS A 629 46.59 22.05 8.87
C LYS A 629 47.76 23.03 8.92
N LEU A 630 47.52 24.32 8.71
CA LEU A 630 48.56 25.35 8.79
C LEU A 630 49.17 25.45 10.19
N ILE A 631 48.34 25.50 11.25
CA ILE A 631 48.84 25.56 12.63
C ILE A 631 49.55 24.25 13.02
N SER A 632 49.09 23.10 12.53
CA SER A 632 49.78 21.82 12.76
C SER A 632 51.18 21.82 12.17
N GLU A 633 51.42 22.42 11.01
CA GLU A 633 52.76 22.49 10.42
C GLU A 633 53.74 23.31 11.27
N PHE A 634 53.28 24.36 11.96
CA PHE A 634 54.10 25.05 12.97
C PHE A 634 54.40 24.13 14.16
N ILE A 635 53.42 23.42 14.70
CA ILE A 635 53.65 22.51 15.85
C ILE A 635 54.61 21.38 15.48
N ILE A 636 54.39 20.73 14.33
CA ILE A 636 55.28 19.70 13.79
C ILE A 636 56.69 20.28 13.56
N GLY A 637 56.78 21.51 13.05
CA GLY A 637 58.06 22.18 12.86
C GLY A 637 58.85 22.37 14.16
N LEU A 638 58.18 22.82 15.22
CA LEU A 638 58.78 22.96 16.57
C LEU A 638 59.27 21.61 17.11
N GLU A 639 58.50 20.55 16.90
CA GLU A 639 58.83 19.22 17.43
C GLU A 639 59.95 18.51 16.64
N THR A 640 59.95 18.64 15.32
CA THR A 640 60.75 17.77 14.43
C THR A 640 61.98 18.44 13.81
N ARG A 641 61.97 19.75 13.57
CA ARG A 641 63.00 20.43 12.74
C ARG A 641 64.26 20.83 13.52
N ARG A 642 64.28 20.58 14.83
CA ARG A 642 65.44 20.75 15.74
C ARG A 642 66.16 22.10 15.58
N LEU A 643 65.42 23.18 15.37
CA LEU A 643 65.99 24.52 15.55
C LEU A 643 66.44 24.66 16.99
N THR A 644 67.66 25.17 17.20
CA THR A 644 68.18 25.48 18.52
C THR A 644 68.77 26.88 18.55
N PHE A 645 68.69 27.52 19.71
CA PHE A 645 69.08 28.91 19.90
C PHE A 645 69.97 29.06 21.13
N SER A 646 71.28 29.06 20.90
CA SER A 646 72.30 29.15 21.96
C SER A 646 72.26 30.49 22.71
N LYS A 647 71.80 31.57 22.06
CA LYS A 647 71.79 32.94 22.59
C LYS A 647 70.37 33.44 22.84
N TYR A 648 70.24 34.32 23.83
CA TYR A 648 68.94 34.95 24.14
C TYR A 648 68.41 35.77 22.96
N GLU A 649 69.28 36.53 22.28
CA GLU A 649 68.90 37.38 21.15
C GLU A 649 68.29 36.56 20.00
N GLU A 650 68.83 35.37 19.73
CA GLU A 650 68.30 34.45 18.71
C GLU A 650 66.93 33.89 19.11
N ARG A 651 66.75 33.54 20.39
CA ARG A 651 65.46 33.09 20.94
C ARG A 651 64.40 34.17 20.89
N HIS A 652 64.74 35.39 21.29
CA HIS A 652 63.84 36.53 21.27
C HIS A 652 63.37 36.81 19.83
N LEU A 653 64.28 36.80 18.86
CA LEU A 653 63.92 36.96 17.44
C LEU A 653 63.00 35.84 16.94
N ALA A 654 63.26 34.59 17.31
CA ALA A 654 62.40 33.47 16.95
C ALA A 654 61.00 33.58 17.59
N ALA A 655 60.93 33.97 18.86
CA ALA A 655 59.67 34.18 19.58
C ALA A 655 58.85 35.32 18.96
N GLU A 656 59.46 36.47 18.71
CA GLU A 656 58.81 37.61 18.03
C GLU A 656 58.31 37.20 16.65
N ARG A 657 59.08 36.38 15.91
CA ARG A 657 58.65 35.87 14.61
C ARG A 657 57.45 34.93 14.72
N ILE A 658 57.43 34.01 15.68
CA ILE A 658 56.25 33.14 15.92
C ILE A 658 55.02 33.99 16.28
N LYS A 659 55.16 35.03 17.12
CA LYS A 659 54.07 35.95 17.46
C LYS A 659 53.55 36.68 16.22
N ALA A 660 54.45 37.20 15.39
CA ALA A 660 54.09 37.89 14.15
C ALA A 660 53.37 36.96 13.17
N ASP A 661 53.88 35.75 12.97
CA ASP A 661 53.31 34.74 12.08
C ASP A 661 51.93 34.27 12.58
N ALA A 662 51.77 34.00 13.88
CA ALA A 662 50.50 33.62 14.49
C ALA A 662 49.43 34.71 14.29
N LYS A 663 49.81 35.98 14.50
CA LYS A 663 48.93 37.13 14.27
C LYS A 663 48.59 37.31 12.79
N ARG A 664 49.55 37.08 11.88
CA ARG A 664 49.33 37.15 10.43
C ARG A 664 48.33 36.09 9.96
N VAL A 665 48.43 34.87 10.47
CA VAL A 665 47.47 33.78 10.21
C VAL A 665 46.09 34.14 10.77
N GLU A 666 46.02 34.61 12.00
CA GLU A 666 44.77 35.03 12.64
C GLU A 666 44.06 36.13 11.84
N GLN A 667 44.81 37.17 11.45
CA GLN A 667 44.29 38.25 10.61
C GLN A 667 43.78 37.75 9.25
N GLN A 668 44.51 36.84 8.59
CA GLN A 668 44.09 36.30 7.30
C GLN A 668 42.79 35.50 7.43
N PHE A 669 42.75 34.53 8.34
CA PHE A 669 41.58 33.65 8.48
C PHE A 669 40.37 34.38 9.06
N ALA A 670 40.55 35.41 9.89
CA ALA A 670 39.45 36.26 10.33
C ALA A 670 38.71 36.92 9.14
N THR A 671 39.39 37.17 8.01
CA THR A 671 38.71 37.65 6.78
C THR A 671 37.91 36.57 6.05
N PHE A 672 38.17 35.29 6.34
CA PHE A 672 37.46 34.16 5.74
C PHE A 672 36.25 33.71 6.56
N PHE A 673 36.31 33.87 7.90
CA PHE A 673 35.21 33.58 8.82
C PHE A 673 34.31 34.81 9.00
N GLU A 674 33.50 35.11 7.97
CA GLU A 674 32.62 36.28 7.94
C GLU A 674 31.28 36.08 8.69
N ASP A 675 30.89 34.82 8.94
CA ASP A 675 29.58 34.47 9.47
C ASP A 675 29.60 34.30 11.01
N PRO A 676 28.78 35.06 11.78
CA PRO A 676 28.74 34.98 13.24
C PRO A 676 28.34 33.60 13.78
N ASP A 677 27.52 32.85 13.05
CA ASP A 677 27.06 31.51 13.47
C ASP A 677 28.17 30.45 13.34
N TYR A 678 29.25 30.78 12.62
CA TYR A 678 30.38 29.90 12.32
C TYR A 678 31.72 30.56 12.72
N PRO A 679 31.98 30.74 14.04
CA PRO A 679 33.13 31.50 14.52
C PRO A 679 34.47 30.80 14.26
N MET A 680 35.52 31.61 14.03
CA MET A 680 36.88 31.13 13.83
C MET A 680 37.42 30.38 15.08
N PRO A 681 38.06 29.21 14.92
CA PRO A 681 38.81 28.54 15.98
C PRO A 681 39.97 29.39 16.50
N THR A 682 40.17 29.43 17.82
CA THR A 682 41.25 30.21 18.47
C THR A 682 42.56 29.42 18.64
N ILE A 683 42.76 28.39 17.82
CA ILE A 683 43.89 27.44 17.95
C ILE A 683 45.27 28.07 17.70
N SER A 684 45.35 29.22 17.02
CA SER A 684 46.59 29.99 16.86
C SER A 684 47.17 30.49 18.19
N ALA A 685 46.34 30.60 19.23
CA ALA A 685 46.77 31.02 20.57
C ALA A 685 47.79 30.06 21.21
N VAL A 686 47.88 28.81 20.73
CA VAL A 686 48.93 27.86 21.14
C VAL A 686 50.31 28.38 20.73
N LEU A 687 50.44 28.95 19.52
CA LEU A 687 51.71 29.50 19.02
C LEU A 687 52.16 30.72 19.83
N LEU A 688 51.22 31.53 20.32
CA LEU A 688 51.55 32.66 21.20
C LEU A 688 52.13 32.16 22.53
N ALA A 689 51.54 31.11 23.13
CA ALA A 689 52.08 30.51 24.36
C ALA A 689 53.45 29.85 24.14
N VAL A 690 53.67 29.20 22.99
CA VAL A 690 55.00 28.71 22.59
C VAL A 690 56.02 29.85 22.58
N ALA A 691 55.65 31.00 22.00
CA ALA A 691 56.56 32.13 21.90
C ALA A 691 56.92 32.71 23.28
N GLU A 692 55.98 32.79 24.23
CA GLU A 692 56.28 33.23 25.60
C GLU A 692 57.30 32.31 26.31
N VAL A 693 57.16 30.98 26.11
CA VAL A 693 58.13 30.00 26.65
C VAL A 693 59.52 30.18 26.04
N LEU A 694 59.62 30.53 24.75
CA LEU A 694 60.92 30.76 24.09
C LEU A 694 61.55 32.09 24.49
N ASP A 695 60.74 33.15 24.66
CA ASP A 695 61.20 34.51 24.96
C ASP A 695 61.59 34.73 26.44
N LEU A 696 61.22 33.81 27.32
CA LEU A 696 61.49 33.96 28.75
C LEU A 696 63.00 33.96 29.05
N ARG A 697 63.52 35.12 29.50
CA ARG A 697 64.94 35.33 29.80
C ARG A 697 65.40 34.65 31.07
N ASP A 698 64.58 34.66 32.12
CA ASP A 698 64.90 34.05 33.41
C ASP A 698 64.56 32.56 33.41
N LYS A 699 65.60 31.73 33.42
CA LYS A 699 65.47 30.26 33.46
C LYS A 699 64.74 29.77 34.71
N THR A 700 64.84 30.48 35.84
CA THR A 700 64.21 30.05 37.10
C THR A 700 62.68 30.11 37.05
N LEU A 701 62.12 30.95 36.17
CA LEU A 701 60.68 31.11 35.97
C LEU A 701 60.11 30.14 34.92
N LEU A 702 60.93 29.33 34.26
CA LEU A 702 60.47 28.53 33.12
C LEU A 702 59.49 27.42 33.52
N SER A 703 59.68 26.79 34.69
CA SER A 703 58.72 25.81 35.20
C SER A 703 57.34 26.44 35.45
N LEU A 704 57.29 27.70 35.88
CA LEU A 704 56.05 28.46 36.06
C LEU A 704 55.38 28.79 34.72
N GLU A 705 56.16 29.20 33.72
CA GLU A 705 55.62 29.54 32.39
C GLU A 705 55.08 28.30 31.66
N VAL A 706 55.83 27.19 31.69
CA VAL A 706 55.37 25.90 31.15
C VAL A 706 54.12 25.42 31.88
N SER A 707 54.04 25.59 33.20
CA SER A 707 52.83 25.28 33.98
C SER A 707 51.64 26.17 33.60
N THR A 708 51.89 27.44 33.23
CA THR A 708 50.85 28.38 32.76
C THR A 708 50.33 28.00 31.38
N MET A 709 51.23 27.65 30.46
CA MET A 709 50.89 27.09 29.14
C MET A 709 50.05 25.81 29.28
N MET A 710 50.47 24.89 30.15
CA MET A 710 49.74 23.65 30.44
C MET A 710 48.38 23.90 31.09
N ARG A 711 48.23 24.92 31.93
CA ARG A 711 46.92 25.28 32.50
C ARG A 711 45.97 25.79 31.42
N LYS A 712 46.47 26.58 30.46
CA LYS A 712 45.69 27.13 29.35
C LYS A 712 45.35 26.06 28.30
N PHE A 713 46.27 25.12 28.09
CA PHE A 713 46.17 24.07 27.07
C PHE A 713 46.57 22.71 27.67
N PRO A 714 45.69 22.08 28.48
CA PRO A 714 46.04 20.88 29.24
C PRO A 714 46.21 19.62 28.40
N ASP A 715 45.82 19.66 27.12
CA ASP A 715 45.95 18.55 26.16
C ASP A 715 47.29 18.56 25.40
N ILE A 716 48.24 19.45 25.73
CA ILE A 716 49.58 19.46 25.12
C ILE A 716 50.37 18.20 25.53
N PRO A 717 50.97 17.45 24.58
CA PRO A 717 51.82 16.32 24.88
C PRO A 717 53.14 16.70 25.58
N ALA A 718 53.58 15.89 26.55
CA ALA A 718 54.87 16.10 27.22
C ALA A 718 56.07 15.98 26.27
N GLU A 719 55.94 15.19 25.19
CA GLU A 719 56.96 15.08 24.14
C GLU A 719 57.16 16.42 23.44
N PHE A 720 56.07 17.11 23.10
CA PHE A 720 56.11 18.43 22.48
C PHE A 720 56.73 19.48 23.41
N LEU A 721 56.35 19.51 24.70
CA LEU A 721 56.96 20.41 25.68
C LEU A 721 58.46 20.17 25.83
N THR A 722 58.87 18.90 25.87
CA THR A 722 60.28 18.51 25.97
C THR A 722 61.06 18.99 24.74
N ALA A 723 60.48 18.84 23.54
CA ALA A 723 61.07 19.33 22.31
C ALA A 723 61.20 20.86 22.33
N LEU A 724 60.12 21.57 22.67
CA LEU A 724 60.08 23.04 22.79
C LEU A 724 61.16 23.56 23.75
N LEU A 725 61.34 22.93 24.92
CA LEU A 725 62.34 23.33 25.89
C LEU A 725 63.77 23.09 25.39
N GLN A 726 64.01 22.05 24.60
CA GLN A 726 65.32 21.76 24.01
C GLN A 726 65.73 22.76 22.93
N ILE A 727 64.78 23.45 22.28
CA ILE A 727 65.06 24.53 21.33
C ILE A 727 65.90 25.63 22.00
N ARG A 728 65.75 25.86 23.31
CA ARG A 728 66.41 26.96 24.02
C ARG A 728 67.92 26.78 24.25
N GLU A 729 68.46 25.57 24.10
CA GLU A 729 69.86 25.14 24.37
C GLU A 729 70.44 25.44 25.78
N ASP A 730 69.88 26.37 26.56
CA ASP A 730 70.23 26.66 27.95
C ASP A 730 69.62 25.67 28.97
N ILE A 731 68.88 24.68 28.46
CA ILE A 731 68.28 23.58 29.21
C ILE A 731 68.71 22.24 28.63
N GLY A 732 69.33 21.43 29.48
CA GLY A 732 69.74 20.08 29.11
C GLY A 732 68.53 19.17 28.87
N ARG A 733 68.70 18.13 28.05
CA ARG A 733 67.64 17.16 27.72
C ARG A 733 66.92 16.58 28.95
N SER A 734 67.66 16.22 30.00
CA SER A 734 67.10 15.66 31.24
C SER A 734 66.29 16.70 32.04
N GLU A 735 66.78 17.94 32.08
CA GLU A 735 66.11 19.06 32.76
C GLU A 735 64.81 19.43 32.04
N ALA A 736 64.83 19.51 30.70
CA ALA A 736 63.65 19.74 29.87
C ALA A 736 62.56 18.67 30.10
N LYS A 737 62.96 17.39 30.14
CA LYS A 737 62.05 16.28 30.39
C LYS A 737 61.43 16.35 31.78
N ASN A 738 62.23 16.66 32.80
CA ASN A 738 61.72 16.80 34.17
C ASN A 738 60.71 17.95 34.29
N ILE A 739 61.00 19.12 33.71
CA ILE A 739 60.06 20.27 33.70
C ILE A 739 58.76 19.90 33.00
N ALA A 740 58.82 19.21 31.85
CA ALA A 740 57.64 18.78 31.11
C ALA A 740 56.79 17.76 31.89
N GLU A 741 57.43 16.75 32.51
CA GLU A 741 56.73 15.74 33.33
C GLU A 741 56.14 16.33 34.61
N GLU A 742 56.84 17.26 35.26
CA GLU A 742 56.34 17.98 36.43
C GLU A 742 55.12 18.83 36.09
N ALA A 743 55.18 19.61 35.00
CA ALA A 743 54.04 20.39 34.53
C ALA A 743 52.84 19.51 34.15
N LEU A 744 53.06 18.34 33.53
CA LEU A 744 52.01 17.37 33.23
C LEU A 744 51.38 16.79 34.51
N ASN A 745 52.20 16.43 35.50
CA ASN A 745 51.72 15.90 36.77
C ASN A 745 50.89 16.93 37.55
N ASN A 746 51.34 18.19 37.55
CA ASN A 746 50.63 19.31 38.19
C ASN A 746 49.30 19.63 37.50
N THR A 747 49.12 19.22 36.24
CA THR A 747 47.89 19.45 35.48
C THR A 747 47.00 18.22 35.33
N ARG A 748 47.38 17.06 35.90
CA ARG A 748 46.67 15.77 35.82
C ARG A 748 45.19 15.80 36.28
N TYR A 749 44.82 16.76 37.12
CA TYR A 749 43.46 16.95 37.64
C TYR A 749 42.71 18.16 37.05
N HIS A 750 43.28 18.85 36.05
CA HIS A 750 42.60 19.94 35.37
C HIS A 750 41.45 19.40 34.51
N SER A 751 40.39 20.19 34.37
CA SER A 751 39.26 19.90 33.47
C SER A 751 39.76 19.63 32.05
N ARG A 752 39.09 18.71 31.32
CA ARG A 752 39.39 18.43 29.91
C ARG A 752 39.54 19.74 29.13
N GLY A 753 40.66 19.91 28.43
CA GLY A 753 40.94 21.09 27.63
C GLY A 753 40.03 21.22 26.41
N ASP A 754 40.21 22.35 25.71
CA ASP A 754 39.49 22.67 24.49
C ASP A 754 39.56 21.50 23.48
N PRO A 755 38.40 20.93 23.06
CA PRO A 755 38.34 19.86 22.07
C PRO A 755 39.10 20.18 20.77
N GLN A 756 39.14 21.45 20.37
CA GLN A 756 39.86 21.89 19.17
C GLN A 756 41.38 21.77 19.35
N VAL A 757 41.91 22.16 20.50
CA VAL A 757 43.35 22.02 20.81
C VAL A 757 43.74 20.55 20.94
N ARG A 758 42.88 19.71 21.53
CA ARG A 758 43.12 18.26 21.57
C ARG A 758 43.20 17.65 20.17
N ARG A 759 42.27 18.03 19.29
CA ARG A 759 42.26 17.60 17.88
C ARG A 759 43.54 18.03 17.16
N LEU A 760 44.00 19.26 17.38
CA LEU A 760 45.22 19.81 16.78
C LEU A 760 46.44 18.92 17.08
N PHE A 761 46.67 18.55 18.34
CA PHE A 761 47.79 17.68 18.69
C PHE A 761 47.61 16.22 18.24
N GLN A 762 46.38 15.73 18.08
CA GLN A 762 46.13 14.41 17.46
C GLN A 762 46.50 14.39 15.97
N LEU A 763 46.21 15.47 15.24
CA LEU A 763 46.63 15.63 13.84
C LEU A 763 48.16 15.69 13.70
N CYS A 764 48.86 16.32 14.66
CA CYS A 764 50.32 16.38 14.66
C CYS A 764 50.97 14.99 14.85
N LYS A 765 50.39 14.13 15.72
CA LYS A 765 50.95 12.79 16.03
C LYS A 765 50.80 11.78 14.88
N SER A 766 49.73 11.88 14.09
CA SER A 766 49.47 10.96 12.97
C SER A 766 50.45 11.12 11.80
N GLY A 767 51.24 12.19 11.77
CA GLY A 767 52.28 12.45 10.76
C GLY A 767 53.71 12.02 11.11
N ALA A 768 53.98 11.51 12.32
CA ALA A 768 55.35 11.24 12.78
C ALA A 768 55.95 9.88 12.34
N GLY A 769 55.20 9.04 11.61
CA GLY A 769 55.63 7.73 11.13
C GLY A 769 56.10 7.74 9.67
N GLY A 770 57.41 7.57 9.45
CA GLY A 770 58.15 7.37 8.20
C GLY A 770 57.44 7.30 6.83
N GLY A 771 57.86 8.17 5.91
CA GLY A 771 58.03 7.89 4.48
C GLY A 771 56.80 7.77 3.57
N ALA A 772 55.59 7.62 4.10
CA ALA A 772 54.37 7.62 3.29
C ALA A 772 53.84 9.05 3.10
N ARG A 773 53.36 9.39 1.88
CA ARG A 773 52.65 10.66 1.60
C ARG A 773 51.62 10.92 2.72
N ARG A 774 51.65 12.13 3.30
CA ARG A 774 50.80 12.59 4.41
C ARG A 774 49.31 12.44 4.04
N ALA A 775 48.72 11.27 4.27
CA ALA A 775 47.31 11.04 4.02
C ALA A 775 46.48 11.78 5.07
N LEU A 776 45.46 12.53 4.62
CA LEU A 776 44.49 13.17 5.51
C LEU A 776 43.80 12.07 6.33
N PRO A 777 43.76 12.16 7.68
CA PRO A 777 42.84 11.32 8.44
C PRO A 777 41.43 11.58 7.92
N ALA A 778 40.67 10.51 7.69
CA ALA A 778 39.31 10.63 7.18
C ALA A 778 38.50 11.57 8.09
N LEU A 779 37.72 12.49 7.50
CA LEU A 779 36.79 13.39 8.19
C LEU A 779 35.70 12.65 9.01
N GLU A 780 35.79 11.32 9.13
CA GLU A 780 34.87 10.38 9.77
C GLU A 780 34.59 10.69 11.25
N SER A 781 35.43 11.50 11.92
CA SER A 781 35.32 11.74 13.38
C SER A 781 34.67 13.07 13.77
N THR A 782 34.32 13.94 12.82
CA THR A 782 33.73 15.26 13.13
C THR A 782 32.29 15.31 12.66
N SER A 783 31.35 15.01 13.57
CA SER A 783 29.92 15.31 13.42
C SER A 783 29.64 16.83 13.49
N ILE A 784 30.51 17.66 12.93
CA ILE A 784 30.39 19.13 13.02
C ILE A 784 29.21 19.62 12.18
N LEU A 785 28.87 18.94 11.09
CA LEU A 785 27.67 19.25 10.29
C LEU A 785 26.36 19.02 11.05
N ALA A 786 26.34 18.17 12.09
CA ALA A 786 25.16 17.92 12.91
C ALA A 786 25.09 18.77 14.19
N SER A 787 26.24 19.25 14.71
CA SER A 787 26.29 19.96 15.99
C SER A 787 26.34 21.49 15.89
N VAL A 788 26.49 22.05 14.68
CA VAL A 788 26.58 23.51 14.44
C VAL A 788 25.50 23.97 13.44
N ALA A 789 24.31 23.38 13.49
CA ALA A 789 23.16 23.93 12.78
C ALA A 789 22.44 24.92 13.71
N PRO A 790 22.51 26.25 13.49
CA PRO A 790 21.38 27.10 13.85
C PRO A 790 20.15 26.57 13.11
N GLN A 791 18.97 26.70 13.70
CA GLN A 791 17.72 26.52 12.96
C GLN A 791 17.63 27.60 11.87
N THR A 792 18.29 27.41 10.73
CA THR A 792 18.17 28.31 9.61
C THR A 792 16.80 28.12 9.00
N ASN A 793 15.93 29.13 9.18
CA ASN A 793 14.74 29.31 8.37
C ASN A 793 15.18 29.34 6.91
N SER A 794 15.00 28.22 6.20
CA SER A 794 15.24 28.13 4.77
C SER A 794 14.26 29.04 4.06
N GLN A 795 14.71 30.22 3.62
CA GLN A 795 14.01 30.97 2.59
C GLN A 795 14.05 30.13 1.32
N THR A 796 12.84 29.72 0.93
CA THR A 796 12.39 29.26 -0.38
C THR A 796 13.33 29.55 -1.55
N ILE A 797 13.97 28.50 -2.08
CA ILE A 797 14.07 28.31 -3.53
C ILE A 797 12.69 27.78 -3.97
N PRO A 798 12.00 28.41 -4.93
CA PRO A 798 10.67 27.98 -5.32
C PRO A 798 10.83 26.74 -6.19
N PHE A 799 10.47 25.55 -5.69
CA PHE A 799 9.97 24.40 -6.46
C PHE A 799 9.76 23.21 -5.51
N ILE A 800 8.75 23.32 -4.65
CA ILE A 800 7.93 22.20 -4.17
C ILE A 800 6.54 22.81 -3.91
N PRO A 801 5.55 22.64 -4.79
CA PRO A 801 4.17 22.94 -4.42
C PRO A 801 3.77 22.00 -3.27
N PRO A 802 2.94 22.43 -2.32
CA PRO A 802 2.36 21.50 -1.37
C PRO A 802 1.56 20.43 -2.15
N LEU A 803 2.00 19.17 -2.08
CA LEU A 803 1.23 18.00 -2.51
C LEU A 803 0.03 17.80 -1.57
N CYS A 804 -0.91 18.75 -1.55
CA CYS A 804 -2.25 18.66 -0.97
C CYS A 804 -3.05 19.92 -1.35
N SER A 805 -3.83 19.83 -2.43
CA SER A 805 -5.19 20.39 -2.59
C SER A 805 -5.59 20.36 -4.07
N LEU A 806 -6.17 19.26 -4.50
CA LEU A 806 -7.20 19.27 -5.54
C LEU A 806 -8.33 18.39 -5.00
N ASP A 807 -9.49 19.02 -4.87
CA ASP A 807 -10.76 18.46 -4.36
C ASP A 807 -11.17 17.15 -5.05
#